data_AF-A0A087SRK8-F1
#
_entry.id   AF-A0A087SRK8-F1
#
_cell.length_a   1.000
_cell.length_b   1.000
_cell.length_c   1.000
_cell.angle_alpha   90.00
_cell.angle_beta   90.00
_cell.angle_gamma   90.00
#
_symmetry.space_group_name_H-M   'P 1'
#
loop_
_entity.id
_entity.type
_entity.pdbx_description
1 polymer ?
#
loop_
_entity_poly.entity_id
_entity_poly.type
_entity_poly.pdbx_seq_one_letter_code
_entity_poly.pdbx_strand_id
1 'polypeptide(L)'
;MLRRRIKSTHVSTKDSASGRSTVLPSRVPPGHGPGQLAFLALLAARLASACLNLIHDCDEVYNYWEPLHHLLYAKGLQTWEYSAEFALRSYWYLDLHAAVVLPLLNWAGTEKGKLVVFFWLRIVFALASFASEAYLIRSIERRVSPALARISLSLLTASSACFIASTAFLPSTFTGLALTIAVAAALERRVSLTVAVSVAGVVWGWCVAGIAFLPLALLVLLSCPLARSLPALALALLATLAPLALADRAAYGRWTVSLLNFVRYNVVGGGDSALYGIEGPAFYLRNAAVNFQAGLALVMAAPLALPLAGLPKKARVSLGALVLGPAFLWLAAISALPHKEERFLFVVYPLMCVAAGTTVLALGRGSRAALRMLGWEAHSARRGSRALTLGVLALFALGSISRLAALYTGYRAPPLVFAALPSLQGSGHEVPVCLGAEWYRFPSSFWLPGPRYRLQFVKSGFTGLLPRPFSAEELNNLNREEPENAWATSDGCAYLVTQRWQDPGAEQGWAYLDKPERYEERCTFTSFGNWLIPGRLMLGRYPFIEPSRCRSREMGEAQLKQLLEAGITTFICLQEELPPQAELTVGGHNGFQAYKPIAGLLAASLAPPPSQEQFNGLRTPDLDKFLPPRRKAVADPEAAAARISRDLTFLHHPIVDLGLPEPDILEGVLSDLRAQLEEGRGVYLHCWGGRGRAGTVGAAFLRRAYGLGADEALDRVQRAFSTRRDNIARSPETDEQQAFIRALAACQGS
;
A
#
# COMPACT_ATOMS: atom_id res chain seq x y z
N MET A 1 66.83 -50.23 53.44
CA MET A 1 68.14 -50.85 53.10
C MET A 1 67.92 -51.85 51.98
N LEU A 2 67.96 -51.35 50.74
CA LEU A 2 67.20 -51.90 49.61
C LEU A 2 68.10 -52.48 48.51
N ARG A 3 67.68 -53.65 48.04
CA ARG A 3 68.35 -54.55 47.11
C ARG A 3 68.05 -54.22 45.64
N ARG A 4 69.09 -54.46 44.82
CA ARG A 4 69.12 -55.20 43.54
C ARG A 4 68.84 -54.50 42.20
N ARG A 5 69.83 -54.74 41.32
CA ARG A 5 69.79 -55.23 39.91
C ARG A 5 69.58 -54.24 38.75
N ILE A 6 70.71 -53.86 38.14
CA ILE A 6 71.16 -54.05 36.74
C ILE A 6 70.09 -54.25 35.64
N LYS A 7 70.11 -53.35 34.63
CA LYS A 7 70.39 -53.56 33.17
C LYS A 7 70.36 -52.17 32.50
N SER A 8 71.47 -51.60 32.03
CA SER A 8 72.05 -51.66 30.66
C SER A 8 70.97 -51.53 29.58
N THR A 9 70.93 -50.46 28.77
CA THR A 9 71.95 -50.12 27.74
C THR A 9 72.08 -48.62 27.42
N HIS A 10 73.25 -48.32 26.86
CA HIS A 10 73.93 -47.03 26.62
C HIS A 10 73.41 -46.18 25.44
N VAL A 11 73.53 -44.84 25.61
CA VAL A 11 74.18 -43.79 24.75
C VAL A 11 73.63 -43.63 23.32
N SER A 12 72.95 -42.54 22.94
CA SER A 12 73.29 -41.09 22.88
C SER A 12 74.39 -40.72 21.89
N THR A 13 74.02 -40.30 20.68
CA THR A 13 74.72 -39.25 19.92
C THR A 13 73.76 -38.49 19.01
N LYS A 14 73.65 -37.17 19.29
CA LYS A 14 73.54 -36.01 18.39
C LYS A 14 73.84 -36.29 16.89
N ASP A 15 73.26 -35.66 15.88
CA ASP A 15 72.75 -34.29 15.71
C ASP A 15 71.85 -34.18 14.45
N SER A 16 71.04 -33.10 14.43
CA SER A 16 70.55 -32.34 13.28
C SER A 16 69.37 -32.85 12.41
N ALA A 17 68.30 -32.05 12.47
CA ALA A 17 67.39 -31.66 11.38
C ALA A 17 66.74 -32.77 10.51
N SER A 18 65.51 -33.17 10.89
CA SER A 18 64.50 -33.59 9.91
C SER A 18 63.10 -33.20 10.40
N GLY A 19 62.41 -32.38 9.60
CA GLY A 19 61.12 -31.79 9.92
C GLY A 19 60.00 -32.81 10.15
N ARG A 20 59.21 -32.58 11.20
CA ARG A 20 57.85 -33.12 11.32
C ARG A 20 56.88 -31.95 11.28
N SER A 21 56.24 -31.82 10.13
CA SER A 21 55.09 -30.98 9.84
C SER A 21 54.06 -31.05 10.98
N THR A 22 53.85 -29.93 11.66
CA THR A 22 52.67 -29.67 12.47
C THR A 22 51.45 -29.71 11.56
N VAL A 23 50.66 -30.79 11.66
CA VAL A 23 49.35 -30.88 11.02
C VAL A 23 48.45 -29.83 11.66
N LEU A 24 48.29 -28.69 10.99
CA LEU A 24 47.23 -27.73 11.22
C LEU A 24 45.87 -28.45 11.13
N PRO A 25 44.90 -28.16 12.02
CA PRO A 25 43.57 -28.70 11.87
C PRO A 25 43.00 -28.19 10.54
N SER A 26 42.72 -29.14 9.65
CA SER A 26 42.13 -28.90 8.34
C SER A 26 40.87 -28.04 8.48
N ARG A 27 40.88 -26.87 7.82
CA ARG A 27 39.67 -26.11 7.51
C ARG A 27 38.72 -27.04 6.78
N VAL A 28 37.62 -27.38 7.44
CA VAL A 28 36.46 -28.00 6.78
C VAL A 28 36.00 -27.04 5.67
N PRO A 29 35.83 -27.49 4.42
CA PRO A 29 35.34 -26.64 3.33
C PRO A 29 33.92 -26.13 3.66
N PRO A 30 33.45 -25.00 3.07
CA PRO A 30 32.13 -24.45 3.35
C PRO A 30 31.05 -25.34 2.72
N GLY A 31 30.72 -26.44 3.38
CA GLY A 31 29.54 -27.23 3.08
C GLY A 31 28.29 -26.41 3.40
N HIS A 32 27.31 -26.43 2.50
CA HIS A 32 26.03 -25.75 2.64
C HIS A 32 25.23 -26.38 3.79
N GLY A 33 25.50 -25.95 5.02
CA GLY A 33 24.87 -26.49 6.22
C GLY A 33 23.49 -25.87 6.49
N PRO A 34 22.63 -26.54 7.29
CA PRO A 34 21.29 -26.03 7.65
C PRO A 34 21.32 -24.67 8.36
N GLY A 35 22.47 -24.27 8.94
CA GLY A 35 22.64 -22.93 9.52
C GLY A 35 22.76 -21.81 8.49
N GLN A 36 23.38 -22.06 7.33
CA GLN A 36 23.52 -21.04 6.28
C GLN A 36 22.17 -20.74 5.63
N LEU A 37 21.36 -21.77 5.36
CA LEU A 37 20.01 -21.62 4.81
C LEU A 37 19.11 -20.75 5.71
N ALA A 38 19.22 -20.90 7.03
CA ALA A 38 18.44 -20.10 7.98
C ALA A 38 18.83 -18.62 7.99
N PHE A 39 20.12 -18.29 7.83
CA PHE A 39 20.56 -16.91 7.67
C PHE A 39 20.17 -16.34 6.30
N LEU A 40 20.19 -17.14 5.23
CA LEU A 40 19.66 -16.72 3.93
C LEU A 40 18.17 -16.39 4.01
N ALA A 41 17.39 -17.16 4.78
CA ALA A 41 15.97 -16.85 5.02
C ALA A 41 15.78 -15.52 5.77
N LEU A 42 16.61 -15.23 6.78
CA LEU A 42 16.60 -13.93 7.45
C LEU A 42 16.94 -12.79 6.48
N LEU A 43 18.00 -12.93 5.67
CA LEU A 43 18.38 -11.94 4.66
C LEU A 43 17.24 -11.72 3.66
N ALA A 44 16.64 -12.79 3.15
CA ALA A 44 15.51 -12.72 2.23
C ALA A 44 14.32 -11.97 2.85
N ALA A 45 14.00 -12.22 4.13
CA ALA A 45 12.94 -11.51 4.82
C ALA A 45 13.22 -10.00 4.95
N ARG A 46 14.47 -9.60 5.21
CA ARG A 46 14.86 -8.18 5.29
C ARG A 46 14.86 -7.51 3.92
N LEU A 47 15.36 -8.17 2.88
CA LEU A 47 15.30 -7.66 1.51
C LEU A 47 13.85 -7.57 1.00
N ALA A 48 12.99 -8.52 1.36
CA ALA A 48 11.56 -8.43 1.07
C ALA A 48 10.92 -7.22 1.75
N SER A 49 11.34 -6.86 2.96
CA SER A 49 10.91 -5.62 3.62
C SER A 49 11.30 -4.38 2.82
N ALA A 50 12.49 -4.33 2.25
CA ALA A 50 12.92 -3.17 1.46
C ALA A 50 11.95 -2.87 0.29
N CYS A 51 11.41 -3.92 -0.33
CA CYS A 51 10.51 -3.82 -1.48
C CYS A 51 9.02 -3.72 -1.12
N LEU A 52 8.56 -4.47 -0.12
CA LEU A 52 7.13 -4.66 0.15
C LEU A 52 6.62 -3.88 1.36
N ASN A 53 7.50 -3.44 2.26
CA ASN A 53 7.08 -2.70 3.43
C ASN A 53 6.62 -1.29 3.04
N LEU A 54 5.51 -0.86 3.64
CA LEU A 54 4.93 0.46 3.43
C LEU A 54 5.56 1.48 4.41
N ILE A 55 5.30 2.76 4.19
CA ILE A 55 5.62 3.80 5.17
C ILE A 55 4.40 3.91 6.10
N HIS A 56 4.62 3.70 7.40
CA HIS A 56 3.54 3.61 8.40
C HIS A 56 3.37 4.89 9.21
N ASP A 57 4.28 5.84 9.06
CA ASP A 57 4.47 6.95 9.98
C ASP A 57 4.82 8.22 9.18
N CYS A 58 4.12 9.32 9.45
CA CYS A 58 4.31 10.56 8.71
C CYS A 58 5.63 11.27 9.09
N ASP A 59 6.17 11.00 10.27
CA ASP A 59 7.48 11.47 10.69
C ASP A 59 8.57 10.85 9.81
N GLU A 60 8.44 9.57 9.43
CA GLU A 60 9.34 8.94 8.45
C GLU A 60 9.38 9.75 7.13
N VAL A 61 8.21 10.19 6.65
CA VAL A 61 8.09 10.97 5.41
C VAL A 61 8.64 12.38 5.58
N TYR A 62 8.00 13.17 6.44
CA TYR A 62 8.21 14.62 6.48
C TYR A 62 9.41 15.06 7.30
N ASN A 63 9.92 14.20 8.19
CA ASN A 63 11.11 14.49 8.98
C ASN A 63 12.39 13.79 8.45
N TYR A 64 12.29 12.84 7.52
CA TYR A 64 13.48 12.15 6.98
C TYR A 64 13.49 12.02 5.46
N TRP A 65 12.46 11.43 4.84
CA TRP A 65 12.44 11.29 3.38
C TRP A 65 12.37 12.63 2.64
N GLU A 66 11.51 13.56 3.05
CA GLU A 66 11.39 14.88 2.42
C GLU A 66 12.62 15.76 2.64
N PRO A 67 13.21 15.88 3.85
CA PRO A 67 14.49 16.54 4.06
C PRO A 67 15.64 15.92 3.26
N LEU A 68 15.72 14.58 3.20
CA LEU A 68 16.72 13.92 2.36
C LEU A 68 16.51 14.23 0.87
N HIS A 69 15.25 14.22 0.41
CA HIS A 69 14.93 14.63 -0.96
C HIS A 69 15.33 16.08 -1.22
N HIS A 70 15.22 16.97 -0.22
CA HIS A 70 15.70 18.35 -0.32
C HIS A 70 17.23 18.41 -0.49
N LEU A 71 17.98 17.68 0.33
CA LEU A 71 19.45 17.65 0.21
C LEU A 71 19.93 17.10 -1.14
N LEU A 72 19.21 16.13 -1.71
CA LEU A 72 19.63 15.45 -2.94
C LEU A 72 19.12 16.12 -4.23
N TYR A 73 17.96 16.78 -4.19
CA TYR A 73 17.27 17.30 -5.38
C TYR A 73 16.84 18.78 -5.26
N ALA A 74 17.26 19.48 -4.19
CA ALA A 74 16.90 20.86 -3.88
C ALA A 74 15.38 21.10 -3.75
N LYS A 75 14.61 20.04 -3.47
CA LYS A 75 13.14 20.07 -3.40
C LYS A 75 12.67 19.19 -2.25
N GLY A 76 11.64 19.58 -1.53
CA GLY A 76 11.11 18.78 -0.44
C GLY A 76 10.45 19.68 0.58
N LEU A 77 9.85 19.05 1.58
CA LEU A 77 9.17 19.71 2.66
C LEU A 77 9.94 19.53 3.97
N GLN A 78 9.85 20.55 4.82
CA GLN A 78 10.36 20.57 6.18
C GLN A 78 9.22 20.70 7.18
N THR A 79 9.44 20.19 8.37
CA THR A 79 8.66 20.53 9.55
C THR A 79 9.34 21.69 10.28
N TRP A 80 8.64 22.29 11.25
CA TRP A 80 9.20 23.29 12.16
C TRP A 80 10.44 22.81 12.92
N GLU A 81 10.63 21.49 13.07
CA GLU A 81 11.77 20.91 13.79
C GLU A 81 13.11 21.10 13.06
N TYR A 82 13.07 21.37 11.75
CA TYR A 82 14.22 21.72 10.90
C TYR A 82 14.37 23.23 10.69
N SER A 83 13.53 24.07 11.31
CA SER A 83 13.73 25.52 11.24
C SER A 83 14.97 25.94 12.03
N ALA A 84 15.64 27.01 11.59
CA ALA A 84 16.81 27.54 12.30
C ALA A 84 16.48 28.08 13.70
N GLU A 85 15.23 28.48 13.94
CA GLU A 85 14.75 28.93 15.24
C GLU A 85 14.79 27.80 16.27
N PHE A 86 14.17 26.66 15.97
CA PHE A 86 14.05 25.55 16.91
C PHE A 86 15.23 24.57 16.84
N ALA A 87 15.67 24.22 15.63
CA ALA A 87 16.80 23.32 15.36
C ALA A 87 16.77 22.06 16.24
N LEU A 88 15.69 21.27 16.15
CA LEU A 88 15.46 20.09 16.98
C LEU A 88 15.94 18.79 16.33
N ARG A 89 16.07 18.77 15.00
CA ARG A 89 16.62 17.62 14.24
C ARG A 89 18.05 17.90 13.79
N SER A 90 18.88 16.87 13.71
CA SER A 90 20.23 17.05 13.18
C SER A 90 20.29 16.72 11.69
N TYR A 91 20.92 17.59 10.90
CA TYR A 91 21.24 17.30 9.51
C TYR A 91 22.29 16.20 9.37
N TRP A 92 23.13 15.96 10.41
CA TRP A 92 24.10 14.87 10.39
C TRP A 92 23.45 13.50 10.14
N TYR A 93 22.27 13.27 10.72
CA TYR A 93 21.54 12.03 10.47
C TYR A 93 21.19 11.90 8.98
N LEU A 94 20.79 12.98 8.31
CA LEU A 94 20.51 12.98 6.88
C LEU A 94 21.79 12.81 6.05
N ASP A 95 22.87 13.53 6.41
CA ASP A 95 24.17 13.49 5.72
C ASP A 95 24.76 12.08 5.69
N LEU A 96 24.65 11.34 6.80
CA LEU A 96 25.07 9.95 6.88
C LEU A 96 24.39 9.08 5.81
N HIS A 97 23.11 9.30 5.56
CA HIS A 97 22.32 8.53 4.60
C HIS A 97 22.48 9.07 3.18
N ALA A 98 22.63 10.38 3.01
CA ALA A 98 22.97 11.01 1.73
C ALA A 98 24.31 10.46 1.21
N ALA A 99 25.33 10.35 2.07
CA ALA A 99 26.64 9.81 1.71
C ALA A 99 26.57 8.39 1.11
N VAL A 100 25.61 7.56 1.55
CA VAL A 100 25.40 6.19 1.04
C VAL A 100 24.83 6.18 -0.39
N VAL A 101 24.07 7.21 -0.77
CA VAL A 101 23.36 7.25 -2.06
C VAL A 101 23.99 8.18 -3.10
N LEU A 102 24.86 9.11 -2.69
CA LEU A 102 25.57 10.03 -3.60
C LEU A 102 26.31 9.31 -4.75
N PRO A 103 27.04 8.19 -4.54
CA PRO A 103 27.68 7.47 -5.65
C PRO A 103 26.66 6.94 -6.68
N LEU A 104 25.47 6.54 -6.21
CA LEU A 104 24.41 6.01 -7.06
C LEU A 104 23.71 7.12 -7.85
N LEU A 105 23.54 8.30 -7.26
CA LEU A 105 23.01 9.48 -7.96
C LEU A 105 23.87 9.88 -9.15
N ASN A 106 25.19 9.88 -8.97
CA ASN A 106 26.16 10.18 -10.04
C ASN A 106 26.07 9.18 -11.20
N TRP A 107 25.62 7.95 -10.94
CA TRP A 107 25.46 6.89 -11.95
C TRP A 107 24.06 6.86 -12.59
N ALA A 108 22.99 6.97 -11.79
CA ALA A 108 21.61 6.81 -12.24
C ALA A 108 21.01 8.07 -12.87
N GLY A 109 21.63 9.23 -12.68
CA GLY A 109 21.11 10.52 -13.09
C GLY A 109 20.02 11.06 -12.14
N THR A 110 19.95 12.38 -12.02
CA THR A 110 19.13 13.09 -11.02
C THR A 110 17.62 13.01 -11.26
N GLU A 111 17.16 12.75 -12.49
CA GLU A 111 15.71 12.77 -12.79
C GLU A 111 15.05 11.39 -12.71
N LYS A 112 15.69 10.35 -13.25
CA LYS A 112 15.14 8.97 -13.29
C LYS A 112 15.54 8.12 -12.07
N GLY A 113 16.51 8.59 -11.28
CA GLY A 113 17.09 7.86 -10.15
C GLY A 113 16.32 7.92 -8.83
N LYS A 114 15.23 8.71 -8.70
CA LYS A 114 14.55 8.93 -7.40
C LYS A 114 14.11 7.64 -6.72
N LEU A 115 13.29 6.83 -7.39
CA LEU A 115 12.84 5.55 -6.85
C LEU A 115 14.01 4.58 -6.62
N VAL A 116 15.03 4.62 -7.48
CA VAL A 116 16.24 3.80 -7.33
C VAL A 116 16.97 4.16 -6.03
N VAL A 117 17.14 5.45 -5.73
CA VAL A 117 17.72 5.94 -4.48
C VAL A 117 16.88 5.54 -3.27
N PHE A 118 15.56 5.71 -3.35
CA PHE A 118 14.63 5.33 -2.30
C PHE A 118 14.75 3.84 -1.94
N PHE A 119 14.65 2.95 -2.93
CA PHE A 119 14.77 1.51 -2.70
C PHE A 119 16.19 1.07 -2.32
N TRP A 120 17.22 1.72 -2.87
CA TRP A 120 18.61 1.43 -2.49
C TRP A 120 18.87 1.70 -1.02
N LEU A 121 18.40 2.83 -0.49
CA LEU A 121 18.57 3.14 0.92
C LEU A 121 17.84 2.11 1.81
N ARG A 122 16.64 1.68 1.41
CA ARG A 122 15.90 0.60 2.09
C ARG A 122 16.63 -0.74 2.05
N ILE A 123 17.31 -1.06 0.94
CA ILE A 123 18.18 -2.25 0.84
C ILE A 123 19.35 -2.13 1.83
N VAL A 124 19.97 -0.95 1.96
CA VAL A 124 21.04 -0.72 2.94
C VAL A 124 20.52 -0.92 4.36
N PHE A 125 19.32 -0.43 4.70
CA PHE A 125 18.69 -0.69 5.99
C PHE A 125 18.41 -2.18 6.23
N ALA A 126 17.89 -2.89 5.23
CA ALA A 126 17.68 -4.32 5.29
C ALA A 126 18.99 -5.09 5.56
N LEU A 127 20.09 -4.71 4.89
CA LEU A 127 21.40 -5.31 5.08
C LEU A 127 22.00 -4.99 6.46
N ALA A 128 21.85 -3.76 6.94
CA ALA A 128 22.27 -3.36 8.28
C ALA A 128 21.49 -4.10 9.37
N SER A 129 20.16 -4.24 9.20
CA SER A 129 19.29 -5.06 10.05
C SER A 129 19.74 -6.51 10.07
N PHE A 130 19.91 -7.12 8.90
CA PHE A 130 20.41 -8.49 8.78
C PHE A 130 21.76 -8.67 9.51
N ALA A 131 22.72 -7.78 9.29
CA ALA A 131 24.04 -7.86 9.91
C ALA A 131 23.95 -7.75 11.45
N SER A 132 23.15 -6.82 11.97
CA SER A 132 22.95 -6.64 13.42
C SER A 132 22.32 -7.86 14.08
N GLU A 133 21.25 -8.39 13.48
CA GLU A 133 20.50 -9.54 13.99
C GLU A 133 21.31 -10.82 13.86
N ALA A 134 22.05 -10.99 12.76
CA ALA A 134 22.93 -12.14 12.57
C ALA A 134 24.05 -12.15 13.61
N TYR A 135 24.60 -10.98 13.95
CA TYR A 135 25.59 -10.87 15.01
C TYR A 135 25.01 -11.23 16.39
N LEU A 136 23.79 -10.77 16.69
CA LEU A 136 23.07 -11.13 17.92
C LEU A 136 22.83 -12.65 18.01
N ILE A 137 22.28 -13.27 16.96
CA ILE A 137 22.01 -14.71 16.93
C ILE A 137 23.28 -15.53 17.09
N ARG A 138 24.38 -15.14 16.42
CA ARG A 138 25.67 -15.82 16.55
C ARG A 138 26.25 -15.69 17.96
N SER A 139 26.08 -14.53 18.58
CA SER A 139 26.52 -14.29 19.95
C SER A 139 25.73 -15.16 20.96
N ILE A 140 24.41 -15.27 20.77
CA ILE A 140 23.55 -16.17 21.57
C ILE A 140 23.94 -17.64 21.36
N GLU A 141 24.21 -18.06 20.12
CA GLU A 141 24.62 -19.43 19.80
C GLU A 141 25.89 -19.82 20.56
N ARG A 142 26.89 -18.93 20.58
CA ARG A 142 28.20 -19.17 21.21
C ARG A 142 28.19 -19.02 22.73
N ARG A 143 27.44 -18.06 23.27
CA ARG A 143 27.55 -17.65 24.68
C ARG A 143 26.39 -18.11 25.56
N VAL A 144 25.24 -18.44 24.98
CA VAL A 144 24.00 -18.73 25.72
C VAL A 144 23.51 -20.15 25.43
N SER A 145 23.04 -20.42 24.21
CA SER A 145 22.47 -21.71 23.82
C SER A 145 22.23 -21.80 22.31
N PRO A 146 22.73 -22.86 21.62
CA PRO A 146 22.41 -23.12 20.22
C PRO A 146 20.93 -23.41 19.95
N ALA A 147 20.19 -23.88 20.97
CA ALA A 147 18.75 -24.07 20.85
C ALA A 147 18.00 -22.73 20.87
N LEU A 148 18.40 -21.82 21.76
CA LEU A 148 17.82 -20.48 21.81
C LEU A 148 18.09 -19.71 20.51
N ALA A 149 19.34 -19.74 20.03
CA ALA A 149 19.71 -19.06 18.80
C ALA A 149 18.85 -19.47 17.59
N ARG A 150 18.58 -20.77 17.41
CA ARG A 150 17.73 -21.26 16.32
C ARG A 150 16.27 -20.81 16.47
N ILE A 151 15.72 -20.88 17.68
CA ILE A 151 14.35 -20.43 17.95
C ILE A 151 14.22 -18.92 17.71
N SER A 152 15.15 -18.13 18.24
CA SER A 152 15.17 -16.67 18.07
C SER A 152 15.38 -16.27 16.61
N LEU A 153 16.22 -17.00 15.85
CA LEU A 153 16.38 -16.78 14.41
C LEU A 153 15.05 -16.99 13.67
N SER A 154 14.33 -18.08 13.94
CA SER A 154 13.01 -18.32 13.34
C SER A 154 12.01 -17.21 13.67
N LEU A 155 12.00 -16.74 14.92
CA LEU A 155 11.12 -15.64 15.34
C LEU A 155 11.49 -14.31 14.68
N LEU A 156 12.79 -13.97 14.58
CA LEU A 156 13.25 -12.75 13.89
C LEU A 156 12.89 -12.77 12.41
N THR A 157 13.13 -13.90 11.72
CA THR A 157 12.83 -14.07 10.29
C THR A 157 11.34 -13.89 10.02
N ALA A 158 10.47 -14.45 10.87
CA ALA A 158 9.02 -14.42 10.65
C ALA A 158 8.32 -13.16 11.17
N SER A 159 8.91 -12.43 12.12
CA SER A 159 8.25 -11.33 12.84
C SER A 159 7.81 -10.19 11.92
N SER A 160 6.50 -9.89 11.90
CA SER A 160 5.97 -8.71 11.22
C SER A 160 6.50 -7.40 11.81
N ALA A 161 6.72 -7.35 13.13
CA ALA A 161 7.30 -6.20 13.82
C ALA A 161 8.72 -5.89 13.31
N CYS A 162 9.61 -6.89 13.27
CA CYS A 162 10.97 -6.71 12.76
C CYS A 162 10.98 -6.42 11.26
N PHE A 163 10.05 -7.02 10.50
CA PHE A 163 9.89 -6.71 9.08
C PHE A 163 9.60 -5.22 8.87
N ILE A 164 8.61 -4.66 9.58
CA ILE A 164 8.23 -3.24 9.48
C ILE A 164 9.37 -2.32 9.92
N ALA A 165 9.99 -2.60 11.07
CA ALA A 165 11.04 -1.73 11.61
C ALA A 165 12.33 -1.74 10.77
N SER A 166 12.70 -2.90 10.17
CA SER A 166 14.03 -3.09 9.55
C SER A 166 14.38 -2.15 8.39
N THR A 167 13.38 -1.52 7.76
CA THR A 167 13.56 -0.66 6.57
C THR A 167 12.91 0.71 6.71
N ALA A 168 12.42 1.05 7.91
CA ALA A 168 11.87 2.36 8.20
C ALA A 168 13.00 3.37 8.40
N PHE A 169 12.95 4.50 7.68
CA PHE A 169 13.96 5.56 7.76
C PHE A 169 13.74 6.45 8.99
N LEU A 170 14.03 5.91 10.17
CA LEU A 170 13.76 6.54 11.46
C LEU A 170 14.93 6.40 12.43
N PRO A 171 15.19 7.40 13.30
CA PRO A 171 16.22 7.29 14.33
C PRO A 171 15.92 6.18 15.34
N SER A 172 14.66 5.82 15.57
CA SER A 172 14.30 4.68 16.42
C SER A 172 14.77 3.35 15.82
N THR A 173 14.66 3.18 14.49
CA THR A 173 15.23 2.04 13.76
C THR A 173 16.75 2.00 13.91
N PHE A 174 17.44 3.13 13.65
CA PHE A 174 18.90 3.22 13.80
C PHE A 174 19.34 2.87 15.22
N THR A 175 18.61 3.37 16.23
CA THR A 175 18.88 3.07 17.64
C THR A 175 18.62 1.60 17.97
N GLY A 176 17.60 0.98 17.37
CA GLY A 176 17.33 -0.46 17.51
C GLY A 176 18.44 -1.34 16.93
N LEU A 177 19.00 -0.95 15.77
CA LEU A 177 20.19 -1.60 15.20
C LEU A 177 21.39 -1.49 16.15
N ALA A 178 21.64 -0.29 16.65
CA ALA A 178 22.73 -0.03 17.59
C ALA A 178 22.56 -0.82 18.89
N LEU A 179 21.35 -0.86 19.49
CA LEU A 179 21.07 -1.63 20.69
C LEU A 179 21.29 -3.13 20.44
N THR A 180 20.82 -3.65 19.32
CA THR A 180 21.00 -5.06 18.91
C THR A 180 22.47 -5.43 18.82
N ILE A 181 23.29 -4.58 18.16
CA ILE A 181 24.75 -4.77 18.07
C ILE A 181 25.41 -4.64 19.44
N ALA A 182 25.03 -3.65 20.25
CA ALA A 182 25.60 -3.41 21.57
C ALA A 182 25.36 -4.59 22.53
N VAL A 183 24.15 -5.17 22.49
CA VAL A 183 23.79 -6.38 23.24
C VAL A 183 24.62 -7.58 22.76
N ALA A 184 24.74 -7.79 21.45
CA ALA A 184 25.56 -8.86 20.88
C ALA A 184 27.04 -8.74 21.31
N ALA A 185 27.60 -7.53 21.20
CA ALA A 185 28.96 -7.22 21.63
C ALA A 185 29.15 -7.43 23.14
N ALA A 186 28.16 -7.04 23.96
CA ALA A 186 28.20 -7.23 25.40
C ALA A 186 28.19 -8.72 25.79
N LEU A 187 27.37 -9.54 25.11
CA LEU A 187 27.39 -11.00 25.27
C LEU A 187 28.76 -11.60 24.92
N GLU A 188 29.42 -11.08 23.89
CA GLU A 188 30.78 -11.48 23.52
C GLU A 188 31.90 -10.88 24.41
N ARG A 189 31.56 -9.97 25.33
CA ARG A 189 32.46 -9.19 26.20
C ARG A 189 33.35 -8.18 25.47
N ARG A 190 32.88 -7.62 24.36
CA ARG A 190 33.57 -6.60 23.56
C ARG A 190 33.19 -5.19 24.02
N VAL A 191 33.78 -4.76 25.13
CA VAL A 191 33.40 -3.53 25.85
C VAL A 191 33.51 -2.27 24.98
N SER A 192 34.62 -2.07 24.27
CA SER A 192 34.83 -0.87 23.45
C SER A 192 33.77 -0.75 22.34
N LEU A 193 33.42 -1.88 21.70
CA LEU A 193 32.37 -1.91 20.69
C LEU A 193 30.98 -1.64 21.31
N THR A 194 30.69 -2.23 22.47
CA THR A 194 29.45 -1.96 23.21
C THR A 194 29.31 -0.47 23.52
N VAL A 195 30.36 0.18 24.05
CA VAL A 195 30.34 1.61 24.38
C VAL A 195 30.18 2.46 23.12
N ALA A 196 31.03 2.25 22.11
CA ALA A 196 31.00 3.06 20.88
C ALA A 196 29.64 3.00 20.18
N VAL A 197 29.08 1.80 20.02
CA VAL A 197 27.78 1.62 19.34
C VAL A 197 26.62 2.13 20.19
N SER A 198 26.68 1.98 21.52
CA SER A 198 25.65 2.54 22.41
C SER A 198 25.61 4.06 22.32
N VAL A 199 26.78 4.71 22.34
CA VAL A 199 26.89 6.16 22.22
C VAL A 199 26.42 6.63 20.85
N ALA A 200 26.82 5.97 19.76
CA ALA A 200 26.35 6.30 18.41
C ALA A 200 24.82 6.14 18.28
N GLY A 201 24.24 5.06 18.81
CA GLY A 201 22.79 4.83 18.78
C GLY A 201 21.99 5.90 19.51
N VAL A 202 22.47 6.38 20.65
CA VAL A 202 21.80 7.40 21.47
C VAL A 202 22.02 8.81 20.90
N VAL A 203 23.23 9.13 20.43
CA VAL A 203 23.59 10.49 19.97
C VAL A 203 23.11 10.75 18.54
N TRP A 204 23.33 9.81 17.61
CA TRP A 204 22.93 9.98 16.20
C TRP A 204 21.54 9.45 15.92
N GLY A 205 21.07 8.46 16.68
CA GLY A 205 19.71 7.95 16.59
C GLY A 205 18.78 8.77 17.47
N TRP A 206 18.35 8.18 18.58
CA TRP A 206 17.31 8.76 19.43
C TRP A 206 17.74 8.81 20.90
N CYS A 207 17.95 10.02 21.42
CA CYS A 207 18.50 10.20 22.77
C CYS A 207 17.61 9.65 23.89
N VAL A 208 16.29 9.74 23.75
CA VAL A 208 15.34 9.24 24.76
C VAL A 208 15.47 7.73 24.94
N ALA A 209 15.78 7.02 23.86
CA ALA A 209 16.05 5.57 23.89
C ALA A 209 17.32 5.19 24.66
N GLY A 210 18.11 6.16 25.15
CA GLY A 210 19.20 5.94 26.10
C GLY A 210 18.78 5.15 27.36
N ILE A 211 17.50 5.22 27.75
CA ILE A 211 16.95 4.41 28.85
C ILE A 211 17.12 2.90 28.56
N ALA A 212 16.91 2.45 27.33
CA ALA A 212 17.09 1.05 26.93
C ALA A 212 18.54 0.57 27.09
N PHE A 213 19.52 1.47 27.05
CA PHE A 213 20.95 1.16 27.19
C PHE A 213 21.43 1.13 28.65
N LEU A 214 20.63 1.57 29.62
CA LEU A 214 21.03 1.61 31.04
C LEU A 214 21.53 0.24 31.57
N PRO A 215 20.89 -0.91 31.27
CA PRO A 215 21.40 -2.20 31.71
C PRO A 215 22.79 -2.53 31.14
N LEU A 216 23.07 -2.11 29.90
CA LEU A 216 24.38 -2.29 29.27
C LEU A 216 25.43 -1.37 29.92
N ALA A 217 25.07 -0.11 30.16
CA ALA A 217 25.95 0.86 30.82
C ALA A 217 26.33 0.38 32.23
N LEU A 218 25.36 -0.07 33.02
CA LEU A 218 25.60 -0.65 34.35
C LEU A 218 26.49 -1.89 34.27
N LEU A 219 26.25 -2.80 33.31
CA LEU A 219 27.10 -3.98 33.15
C LEU A 219 28.54 -3.59 32.82
N VAL A 220 28.76 -2.63 31.92
CA VAL A 220 30.09 -2.16 31.55
C VAL A 220 30.80 -1.53 32.75
N LEU A 221 30.10 -0.68 33.52
CA LEU A 221 30.65 -0.04 34.72
C LEU A 221 31.01 -1.06 35.81
N LEU A 222 30.19 -2.09 36.00
CA LEU A 222 30.44 -3.14 37.00
C LEU A 222 31.51 -4.15 36.56
N SER A 223 31.69 -4.33 35.25
CA SER A 223 32.58 -5.37 34.70
C SER A 223 33.96 -4.85 34.29
N CYS A 224 34.16 -3.54 34.18
CA CYS A 224 35.39 -2.93 33.69
C CYS A 224 35.91 -1.83 34.63
N PRO A 225 37.25 -1.71 34.81
CA PRO A 225 37.82 -0.59 35.54
C PRO A 225 37.46 0.76 34.90
N LEU A 226 37.08 1.75 35.71
CA LEU A 226 36.73 3.11 35.24
C LEU A 226 37.82 3.71 34.36
N ALA A 227 39.11 3.44 34.66
CA ALA A 227 40.25 3.92 33.89
C ALA A 227 40.23 3.46 32.41
N ARG A 228 39.54 2.38 32.06
CA ARG A 228 39.40 1.91 30.66
C ARG A 228 38.08 2.32 30.02
N SER A 229 37.00 2.41 30.80
CA SER A 229 35.68 2.75 30.27
C SER A 229 35.50 4.25 30.05
N LEU A 230 36.07 5.11 30.90
CA LEU A 230 35.95 6.57 30.77
C LEU A 230 36.62 7.13 29.50
N PRO A 231 37.86 6.77 29.14
CA PRO A 231 38.46 7.27 27.90
C PRO A 231 37.73 6.78 26.65
N ALA A 232 37.26 5.53 26.66
CA ALA A 232 36.48 4.98 25.55
C ALA A 232 35.13 5.71 25.39
N LEU A 233 34.47 6.04 26.51
CA LEU A 233 33.24 6.82 26.51
C LEU A 233 33.49 8.26 26.03
N ALA A 234 34.52 8.94 26.55
CA ALA A 234 34.87 10.29 26.15
C ALA A 234 35.22 10.37 24.66
N LEU A 235 36.01 9.42 24.15
CA LEU A 235 36.33 9.33 22.73
C LEU A 235 35.09 9.07 21.88
N ALA A 236 34.22 8.15 22.31
CA ALA A 236 32.98 7.87 21.59
C ALA A 236 32.05 9.08 21.55
N LEU A 237 31.89 9.81 22.66
CA LEU A 237 31.09 11.04 22.73
C LEU A 237 31.67 12.13 21.85
N LEU A 238 32.99 12.33 21.86
CA LEU A 238 33.63 13.31 20.99
C LEU A 238 33.44 12.94 19.51
N ALA A 239 33.66 11.67 19.17
CA ALA A 239 33.54 11.17 17.80
C ALA A 239 32.10 11.23 17.25
N THR A 240 31.08 11.23 18.11
CA THR A 240 29.68 11.34 17.69
C THR A 240 29.13 12.76 17.76
N LEU A 241 29.44 13.51 18.83
CA LEU A 241 28.94 14.87 19.03
C LEU A 241 29.64 15.89 18.13
N ALA A 242 30.94 15.75 17.86
CA ALA A 242 31.66 16.70 17.01
C ALA A 242 31.09 16.79 15.58
N PRO A 243 30.94 15.68 14.81
CA PRO A 243 30.36 15.78 13.48
C PRO A 243 28.91 16.26 13.51
N LEU A 244 28.13 15.87 14.53
CA LEU A 244 26.76 16.36 14.71
C LEU A 244 26.72 17.88 14.89
N ALA A 245 27.53 18.44 15.79
CA ALA A 245 27.58 19.87 16.05
C ALA A 245 28.09 20.67 14.83
N LEU A 246 29.02 20.09 14.06
CA LEU A 246 29.52 20.70 12.83
C LEU A 246 28.45 20.72 11.72
N ALA A 247 27.72 19.62 11.54
CA ALA A 247 26.60 19.56 10.59
C ALA A 247 25.49 20.54 10.98
N ASP A 248 25.13 20.57 12.27
CA ASP A 248 24.14 21.51 12.80
C ASP A 248 24.57 22.97 12.58
N ARG A 249 25.85 23.30 12.81
CA ARG A 249 26.39 24.63 12.52
C ARG A 249 26.30 24.99 11.04
N ALA A 250 26.62 24.05 10.16
CA ALA A 250 26.58 24.24 8.72
C ALA A 250 25.14 24.46 8.21
N ALA A 251 24.19 23.66 8.68
CA ALA A 251 22.81 23.73 8.22
C ALA A 251 22.01 24.89 8.83
N TYR A 252 22.17 25.17 10.12
CA TYR A 252 21.38 26.20 10.82
C TYR A 252 22.02 27.59 10.83
N GLY A 253 23.25 27.73 10.31
CA GLY A 253 23.92 29.03 10.24
C GLY A 253 24.30 29.63 11.60
N ARG A 254 24.14 28.89 12.72
CA ARG A 254 24.50 29.27 14.10
C ARG A 254 25.07 28.08 14.88
N TRP A 255 25.92 28.34 15.88
CA TRP A 255 26.40 27.26 16.75
C TRP A 255 25.23 26.75 17.61
N THR A 256 24.79 25.53 17.32
CA THR A 256 23.69 24.87 18.00
C THR A 256 23.95 23.37 18.04
N VAL A 257 23.36 22.69 19.02
CA VAL A 257 23.40 21.23 19.14
C VAL A 257 21.96 20.78 19.25
N SER A 258 21.42 20.27 18.13
CA SER A 258 20.03 19.86 18.00
C SER A 258 19.61 18.86 19.07
N LEU A 259 20.49 17.91 19.41
CA LEU A 259 20.29 16.97 20.50
C LEU A 259 19.97 17.66 21.84
N LEU A 260 20.70 18.72 22.16
CA LEU A 260 20.50 19.47 23.40
C LEU A 260 19.23 20.31 23.35
N ASN A 261 18.90 20.90 22.20
CA ASN A 261 17.66 21.62 22.00
C ASN A 261 16.45 20.68 22.11
N PHE A 262 16.52 19.50 21.51
CA PHE A 262 15.49 18.46 21.61
C PHE A 262 15.22 18.07 23.06
N VAL A 263 16.28 17.79 23.83
CA VAL A 263 16.15 17.44 25.26
C VAL A 263 15.60 18.63 26.05
N ARG A 264 16.11 19.84 25.82
CA ARG A 264 15.61 21.04 26.48
C ARG A 264 14.13 21.26 26.18
N TYR A 265 13.70 21.11 24.94
CA TYR A 265 12.32 21.30 24.54
C TYR A 265 11.39 20.25 25.17
N ASN A 266 11.67 18.97 24.98
CA ASN A 266 10.77 17.88 25.36
C ASN A 266 10.86 17.46 26.83
N VAL A 267 12.00 17.66 27.49
CA VAL A 267 12.23 17.15 28.85
C VAL A 267 12.21 18.27 29.89
N VAL A 268 12.71 19.46 29.56
CA VAL A 268 12.90 20.56 30.53
C VAL A 268 11.93 21.72 30.31
N GLY A 269 11.61 22.04 29.07
CA GLY A 269 10.90 23.24 28.65
C GLY A 269 9.38 23.10 28.57
N GLY A 270 8.83 21.97 29.01
CA GLY A 270 7.39 21.72 28.94
C GLY A 270 6.86 21.64 27.51
N GLY A 271 7.71 21.32 26.52
CA GLY A 271 7.28 21.01 25.16
C GLY A 271 6.32 19.83 25.22
N ASP A 272 5.04 20.12 25.07
CA ASP A 272 4.00 19.15 25.35
C ASP A 272 3.95 18.16 24.18
N SER A 273 4.66 17.04 24.26
CA SER A 273 4.58 15.99 23.24
C SER A 273 3.12 15.50 23.05
N ALA A 274 2.21 15.82 23.98
CA ALA A 274 0.77 15.65 23.83
C ALA A 274 0.14 16.54 22.75
N LEU A 275 0.86 17.52 22.18
CA LEU A 275 0.42 18.38 21.06
C LEU A 275 -0.12 17.57 19.87
N TYR A 276 0.37 16.35 19.69
CA TYR A 276 -0.02 15.43 18.61
C TYR A 276 -0.99 14.33 19.08
N GLY A 277 -1.50 14.44 20.31
CA GLY A 277 -2.42 13.49 20.92
C GLY A 277 -1.77 12.65 22.02
N ILE A 278 -2.64 12.10 22.87
CA ILE A 278 -2.30 11.19 23.98
C ILE A 278 -3.03 9.87 23.82
N GLU A 279 -2.42 8.82 24.36
CA GLU A 279 -2.97 7.47 24.27
C GLU A 279 -3.01 6.79 25.63
N GLY A 280 -3.96 5.86 25.80
CA GLY A 280 -4.13 5.13 27.06
C GLY A 280 -2.93 4.24 27.42
N PRO A 281 -2.82 3.77 28.68
CA PRO A 281 -1.71 2.91 29.12
C PRO A 281 -1.65 1.57 28.38
N ALA A 282 -2.78 1.09 27.84
CA ALA A 282 -2.86 -0.16 27.10
C ALA A 282 -2.35 -0.07 25.64
N PHE A 283 -1.98 1.12 25.16
CA PHE A 283 -1.60 1.34 23.76
C PHE A 283 -0.49 0.39 23.28
N TYR A 284 0.64 0.32 23.99
CA TYR A 284 1.76 -0.53 23.55
C TYR A 284 1.47 -2.03 23.70
N LEU A 285 0.57 -2.42 24.61
CA LEU A 285 0.09 -3.80 24.67
C LEU A 285 -0.76 -4.13 23.43
N ARG A 286 -1.67 -3.22 23.02
CA ARG A 286 -2.47 -3.38 21.79
C ARG A 286 -1.58 -3.37 20.55
N ASN A 287 -0.66 -2.42 20.46
CA ASN A 287 0.31 -2.33 19.37
C ASN A 287 1.15 -3.60 19.26
N ALA A 288 1.76 -4.04 20.36
CA ALA A 288 2.54 -5.27 20.38
C ALA A 288 1.69 -6.52 20.13
N ALA A 289 0.40 -6.54 20.53
CA ALA A 289 -0.50 -7.65 20.23
C ALA A 289 -0.78 -7.75 18.74
N VAL A 290 -0.90 -6.63 18.02
CA VAL A 290 -1.07 -6.64 16.57
C VAL A 290 0.24 -6.95 15.84
N ASN A 291 1.38 -6.57 16.41
CA ASN A 291 2.71 -6.74 15.80
C ASN A 291 3.39 -8.09 16.09
N PHE A 292 3.09 -8.71 17.23
CA PHE A 292 3.61 -10.03 17.64
C PHE A 292 2.53 -11.10 17.77
N GLN A 293 1.24 -10.76 17.67
CA GLN A 293 0.12 -11.70 17.76
C GLN A 293 0.20 -12.56 19.05
N ALA A 294 0.04 -13.88 18.92
CA ALA A 294 0.24 -14.83 20.03
C ALA A 294 1.66 -14.77 20.63
N GLY A 295 2.64 -14.25 19.87
CA GLY A 295 4.00 -14.02 20.33
C GLY A 295 4.12 -12.99 21.45
N LEU A 296 3.19 -12.04 21.59
CA LEU A 296 3.23 -11.10 22.72
C LEU A 296 3.14 -11.83 24.06
N ALA A 297 2.27 -12.83 24.18
CA ALA A 297 2.18 -13.65 25.40
C ALA A 297 3.51 -14.36 25.71
N LEU A 298 4.23 -14.80 24.67
CA LEU A 298 5.56 -15.39 24.82
C LEU A 298 6.59 -14.37 25.29
N VAL A 299 6.55 -13.13 24.78
CA VAL A 299 7.41 -12.03 25.24
C VAL A 299 7.15 -11.78 26.73
N MET A 300 5.89 -11.54 27.11
CA MET A 300 5.51 -11.18 28.49
C MET A 300 5.81 -12.29 29.50
N ALA A 301 5.76 -13.57 29.09
CA ALA A 301 6.12 -14.69 29.94
C ALA A 301 7.64 -14.89 30.12
N ALA A 302 8.49 -14.20 29.35
CA ALA A 302 9.94 -14.42 29.34
C ALA A 302 10.63 -14.26 30.71
N PRO A 303 10.29 -13.26 31.57
CA PRO A 303 10.89 -13.15 32.89
C PRO A 303 10.65 -14.38 33.77
N LEU A 304 9.43 -14.95 33.71
CA LEU A 304 9.06 -16.16 34.45
C LEU A 304 9.64 -17.43 33.80
N ALA A 305 9.78 -17.45 32.48
CA ALA A 305 10.33 -18.58 31.75
C ALA A 305 11.86 -18.70 31.83
N LEU A 306 12.59 -17.59 32.01
CA LEU A 306 14.05 -17.56 32.08
C LEU A 306 14.66 -18.54 33.12
N PRO A 307 14.19 -18.62 34.37
CA PRO A 307 14.69 -19.63 35.32
C PRO A 307 14.36 -21.07 34.91
N LEU A 308 13.22 -21.28 34.23
CA LEU A 308 12.74 -22.58 33.76
C LEU A 308 13.40 -23.03 32.44
N ALA A 309 14.10 -22.12 31.76
CA ALA A 309 14.73 -22.39 30.47
C ALA A 309 15.87 -23.42 30.54
N GLY A 310 16.31 -23.87 31.73
CA GLY A 310 17.38 -24.86 31.89
C GLY A 310 18.75 -24.36 31.39
N LEU A 311 18.97 -23.05 31.45
CA LEU A 311 20.21 -22.40 31.03
C LEU A 311 21.21 -22.31 32.20
N PRO A 312 22.54 -22.38 31.95
CA PRO A 312 23.55 -22.14 32.96
C PRO A 312 23.35 -20.80 33.68
N LYS A 313 23.71 -20.70 34.98
CA LYS A 313 23.52 -19.48 35.78
C LYS A 313 24.08 -18.23 35.08
N LYS A 314 25.30 -18.29 34.57
CA LYS A 314 25.94 -17.17 33.83
C LYS A 314 25.14 -16.75 32.60
N ALA A 315 24.61 -17.71 31.83
CA ALA A 315 23.81 -17.46 30.64
C ALA A 315 22.46 -16.85 31.00
N ARG A 316 21.78 -17.33 32.06
CA ARG A 316 20.54 -16.74 32.57
C ARG A 316 20.72 -15.30 33.00
N VAL A 317 21.75 -15.02 33.79
CA VAL A 317 22.06 -13.65 34.26
C VAL A 317 22.35 -12.73 33.08
N SER A 318 23.16 -13.19 32.12
CA SER A 318 23.48 -12.39 30.93
C SER A 318 22.24 -12.11 30.08
N LEU A 319 21.38 -13.11 29.84
CA LEU A 319 20.16 -12.94 29.07
C LEU A 319 19.15 -12.04 29.77
N GLY A 320 19.00 -12.21 31.09
CA GLY A 320 18.16 -11.33 31.92
C GLY A 320 18.61 -9.88 31.88
N ALA A 321 19.91 -9.62 32.07
CA ALA A 321 20.45 -8.27 32.11
C ALA A 321 20.56 -7.60 30.74
N LEU A 322 20.95 -8.34 29.69
CA LEU A 322 21.30 -7.76 28.39
C LEU A 322 20.18 -7.85 27.35
N VAL A 323 19.18 -8.72 27.52
CA VAL A 323 18.07 -8.85 26.56
C VAL A 323 16.76 -8.45 27.22
N LEU A 324 16.38 -9.12 28.30
CA LEU A 324 15.11 -8.83 28.96
C LEU A 324 15.14 -7.44 29.62
N GLY A 325 16.25 -7.07 30.27
CA GLY A 325 16.44 -5.76 30.90
C GLY A 325 16.12 -4.60 29.95
N PRO A 326 16.86 -4.42 28.84
CA PRO A 326 16.58 -3.38 27.86
C PRO A 326 15.17 -3.41 27.29
N ALA A 327 14.67 -4.60 26.92
CA ALA A 327 13.35 -4.74 26.30
C ALA A 327 12.20 -4.29 27.23
N PHE A 328 12.20 -4.77 28.47
CA PHE A 328 11.14 -4.47 29.44
C PHE A 328 11.30 -3.10 30.08
N LEU A 329 12.54 -2.64 30.31
CA LEU A 329 12.79 -1.29 30.82
C LEU A 329 12.31 -0.25 29.81
N TRP A 330 12.63 -0.44 28.53
CA TRP A 330 12.16 0.45 27.48
C TRP A 330 10.64 0.43 27.34
N LEU A 331 10.04 -0.77 27.27
CA LEU A 331 8.58 -0.93 27.20
C LEU A 331 7.88 -0.22 28.36
N ALA A 332 8.39 -0.35 29.60
CA ALA A 332 7.83 0.33 30.76
C ALA A 332 7.99 1.85 30.67
N ALA A 333 9.19 2.33 30.29
CA ALA A 333 9.48 3.76 30.19
C ALA A 333 8.58 4.46 29.16
N ILE A 334 8.46 3.92 27.94
CA ILE A 334 7.61 4.54 26.92
C ILE A 334 6.12 4.39 27.24
N SER A 335 5.70 3.31 27.92
CA SER A 335 4.31 3.14 28.31
C SER A 335 3.85 4.16 29.35
N ALA A 336 4.78 4.67 30.15
CA ALA A 336 4.54 5.74 31.11
C ALA A 336 4.36 7.12 30.45
N LEU A 337 4.79 7.29 29.19
CA LEU A 337 4.64 8.56 28.48
C LEU A 337 3.17 8.75 28.01
N PRO A 338 2.58 9.96 28.14
CA PRO A 338 1.24 10.25 27.64
C PRO A 338 1.15 10.10 26.12
N HIS A 339 2.11 10.68 25.40
CA HIS A 339 2.23 10.59 23.95
C HIS A 339 2.88 9.26 23.55
N LYS A 340 2.30 8.59 22.57
CA LYS A 340 2.70 7.23 22.17
C LYS A 340 2.58 7.04 20.67
N GLU A 341 3.57 6.38 20.09
CA GLU A 341 3.63 6.07 18.67
C GLU A 341 4.22 4.68 18.45
N GLU A 342 3.77 3.97 17.42
CA GLU A 342 4.22 2.61 17.12
C GLU A 342 5.74 2.52 16.97
N ARG A 343 6.35 3.48 16.25
CA ARG A 343 7.78 3.51 15.96
C ARG A 343 8.67 3.61 17.20
N PHE A 344 8.14 3.99 18.37
CA PHE A 344 8.93 4.05 19.60
C PHE A 344 9.34 2.65 20.09
N LEU A 345 8.58 1.61 19.75
CA LEU A 345 8.94 0.23 20.09
C LEU A 345 9.99 -0.40 19.18
N PHE A 346 10.30 0.20 18.02
CA PHE A 346 11.24 -0.36 17.04
C PHE A 346 12.62 -0.63 17.65
N VAL A 347 12.99 0.16 18.67
CA VAL A 347 14.25 0.04 19.41
C VAL A 347 14.47 -1.37 19.98
N VAL A 348 13.41 -2.08 20.40
CA VAL A 348 13.53 -3.34 21.16
C VAL A 348 12.93 -4.56 20.47
N TYR A 349 12.37 -4.44 19.26
CA TYR A 349 11.74 -5.57 18.57
C TYR A 349 12.65 -6.80 18.42
N PRO A 350 13.94 -6.68 18.04
CA PRO A 350 14.81 -7.85 17.98
C PRO A 350 15.01 -8.53 19.35
N LEU A 351 15.09 -7.75 20.43
CA LEU A 351 15.21 -8.27 21.79
C LEU A 351 13.92 -8.94 22.27
N MET A 352 12.76 -8.43 21.86
CA MET A 352 11.46 -9.07 22.11
C MET A 352 11.38 -10.44 21.44
N CYS A 353 11.87 -10.61 20.20
CA CYS A 353 11.97 -11.94 19.57
C CYS A 353 12.85 -12.91 20.38
N VAL A 354 13.95 -12.44 20.98
CA VAL A 354 14.79 -13.26 21.86
C VAL A 354 14.09 -13.58 23.19
N ALA A 355 13.35 -12.63 23.76
CA ALA A 355 12.52 -12.84 24.95
C ALA A 355 11.46 -13.92 24.70
N ALA A 356 10.69 -13.81 23.61
CA ALA A 356 9.75 -14.86 23.18
C ALA A 356 10.46 -16.20 22.97
N GLY A 357 11.63 -16.21 22.34
CA GLY A 357 12.42 -17.42 22.15
C GLY A 357 12.85 -18.09 23.45
N THR A 358 13.07 -17.31 24.51
CA THR A 358 13.38 -17.82 25.85
C THR A 358 12.19 -18.58 26.44
N THR A 359 10.98 -18.04 26.28
CA THR A 359 9.73 -18.71 26.66
C THR A 359 9.52 -19.99 25.87
N VAL A 360 9.68 -19.96 24.55
CA VAL A 360 9.55 -21.15 23.70
C VAL A 360 10.57 -22.23 24.09
N LEU A 361 11.81 -21.85 24.43
CA LEU A 361 12.82 -22.79 24.91
C LEU A 361 12.41 -23.45 26.23
N ALA A 362 11.91 -22.67 27.19
CA ALA A 362 11.42 -23.17 28.46
C ALA A 362 10.23 -24.12 28.28
N LEU A 363 9.24 -23.74 27.45
CA LEU A 363 8.09 -24.58 27.10
C LEU A 363 8.51 -25.89 26.42
N GLY A 364 9.45 -25.83 25.47
CA GLY A 364 9.96 -27.01 24.80
C GLY A 364 10.68 -27.97 25.75
N ARG A 365 11.47 -27.45 26.71
CA ARG A 365 12.19 -28.28 27.70
C ARG A 365 11.25 -28.80 28.79
N GLY A 366 10.33 -27.97 29.27
CA GLY A 366 9.31 -28.31 30.26
C GLY A 366 8.35 -29.38 29.75
N SER A 367 7.81 -29.22 28.53
CA SER A 367 6.94 -30.24 27.92
C SER A 367 7.63 -31.59 27.77
N ARG A 368 8.92 -31.60 27.41
CA ARG A 368 9.70 -32.85 27.35
C ARG A 368 9.81 -33.51 28.72
N ALA A 369 10.07 -32.73 29.77
CA ALA A 369 10.15 -33.25 31.14
C ALA A 369 8.80 -33.81 31.60
N ALA A 370 7.71 -33.08 31.36
CA ALA A 370 6.35 -33.49 31.67
C ALA A 370 5.96 -34.79 30.93
N LEU A 371 6.21 -34.89 29.62
CA LEU A 371 5.95 -36.12 28.87
C LEU A 371 6.74 -37.32 29.41
N ARG A 372 7.99 -37.11 29.84
CA ARG A 372 8.76 -38.18 30.51
C ARG A 372 8.17 -38.58 31.87
N MET A 373 7.63 -37.62 32.63
CA MET A 373 6.93 -37.92 33.89
C MET A 373 5.62 -38.70 33.65
N LEU A 374 4.95 -38.45 32.52
CA LEU A 374 3.77 -39.19 32.07
C LEU A 374 4.09 -40.57 31.46
N GLY A 375 5.32 -41.07 31.61
CA GLY A 375 5.71 -42.42 31.15
C GLY A 375 6.06 -42.53 29.66
N TRP A 376 6.11 -41.43 28.91
CA TRP A 376 6.50 -41.49 27.49
C TRP A 376 7.98 -41.81 27.34
N GLU A 377 8.31 -42.67 26.37
CA GLU A 377 9.69 -42.96 26.00
C GLU A 377 10.48 -41.70 25.64
N ALA A 378 11.78 -41.69 25.95
CA ALA A 378 12.64 -40.52 25.71
C ALA A 378 12.68 -40.08 24.24
N HIS A 379 12.52 -41.00 23.28
CA HIS A 379 12.44 -40.66 21.86
C HIS A 379 11.11 -39.98 21.52
N SER A 380 9.99 -40.54 21.97
CA SER A 380 8.64 -39.99 21.74
C SER A 380 8.43 -38.65 22.46
N ALA A 381 8.88 -38.50 23.71
CA ALA A 381 8.85 -37.24 24.44
C ALA A 381 9.69 -36.14 23.74
N ARG A 382 10.84 -36.51 23.14
CA ARG A 382 11.64 -35.58 22.32
C ARG A 382 10.92 -35.15 21.05
N ARG A 383 10.26 -36.09 20.35
CA ARG A 383 9.46 -35.78 19.15
C ARG A 383 8.28 -34.87 19.48
N GLY A 384 7.50 -35.18 20.52
CA GLY A 384 6.37 -34.35 20.96
C GLY A 384 6.78 -32.93 21.34
N SER A 385 7.85 -32.77 22.14
CA SER A 385 8.43 -31.46 22.50
C SER A 385 8.89 -30.65 21.28
N ARG A 386 9.49 -31.31 20.27
CA ARG A 386 9.88 -30.65 19.01
C ARG A 386 8.66 -30.25 18.19
N ALA A 387 7.66 -31.12 18.08
CA ALA A 387 6.40 -30.82 17.37
C ALA A 387 5.69 -29.61 18.01
N LEU A 388 5.62 -29.55 19.34
CA LEU A 388 5.09 -28.38 20.05
C LEU A 388 5.88 -27.10 19.73
N THR A 389 7.21 -27.17 19.79
CA THR A 389 8.07 -26.01 19.48
C THR A 389 7.85 -25.52 18.05
N LEU A 390 7.81 -26.44 17.07
CA LEU A 390 7.54 -26.11 15.67
C LEU A 390 6.12 -25.59 15.46
N GLY A 391 5.12 -26.14 16.15
CA GLY A 391 3.74 -25.66 16.10
C GLY A 391 3.60 -24.22 16.62
N VAL A 392 4.26 -23.88 17.72
CA VAL A 392 4.28 -22.50 18.25
C VAL A 392 4.96 -21.54 17.27
N LEU A 393 6.10 -21.93 16.69
CA LEU A 393 6.81 -21.13 15.68
C LEU A 393 5.99 -20.96 14.40
N ALA A 394 5.31 -22.01 13.94
CA ALA A 394 4.45 -21.97 12.78
C ALA A 394 3.24 -21.06 13.00
N LEU A 395 2.59 -21.12 14.17
CA LEU A 395 1.47 -20.24 14.52
C LEU A 395 1.91 -18.77 14.54
N PHE A 396 3.08 -18.48 15.13
CA PHE A 396 3.65 -17.13 15.10
C PHE A 396 3.91 -16.65 13.67
N ALA A 397 4.53 -17.50 12.83
CA ALA A 397 4.83 -17.16 11.44
C ALA A 397 3.56 -16.93 10.61
N LEU A 398 2.54 -17.77 10.74
CA LEU A 398 1.26 -17.58 10.07
C LEU A 398 0.57 -16.28 10.49
N GLY A 399 0.58 -15.97 11.80
CA GLY A 399 0.05 -14.70 12.31
C GLY A 399 0.79 -13.49 11.76
N SER A 400 2.11 -13.52 11.72
CA SER A 400 2.93 -12.42 11.19
C SER A 400 2.78 -12.26 9.67
N ILE A 401 2.75 -13.36 8.90
CA ILE A 401 2.50 -13.31 7.44
C ILE A 401 1.10 -12.75 7.17
N SER A 402 0.08 -13.19 7.93
CA SER A 402 -1.29 -12.67 7.83
C SER A 402 -1.34 -11.16 8.08
N ARG A 403 -0.64 -10.67 9.11
CA ARG A 403 -0.53 -9.23 9.41
C ARG A 403 0.12 -8.46 8.26
N LEU A 404 1.25 -8.95 7.73
CA LEU A 404 1.93 -8.31 6.60
C LEU A 404 1.06 -8.29 5.34
N ALA A 405 0.36 -9.39 5.04
CA ALA A 405 -0.58 -9.46 3.93
C ALA A 405 -1.72 -8.44 4.09
N ALA A 406 -2.31 -8.34 5.29
CA ALA A 406 -3.38 -7.38 5.59
C ALA A 406 -2.93 -5.92 5.45
N LEU A 407 -1.72 -5.59 5.90
CA LEU A 407 -1.14 -4.25 5.73
C LEU A 407 -0.91 -3.94 4.24
N TYR A 408 -0.30 -4.87 3.51
CA TYR A 408 -0.01 -4.66 2.09
C TYR A 408 -1.30 -4.53 1.25
N THR A 409 -2.26 -5.43 1.43
CA THR A 409 -3.51 -5.38 0.65
C THR A 409 -4.38 -4.19 1.03
N GLY A 410 -4.44 -3.83 2.32
CA GLY A 410 -5.27 -2.74 2.83
C GLY A 410 -4.71 -1.34 2.60
N TYR A 411 -3.38 -1.19 2.47
CA TYR A 411 -2.73 0.14 2.53
C TYR A 411 -1.75 0.43 1.38
N ARG A 412 -1.65 -0.41 0.35
CA ARG A 412 -0.76 -0.15 -0.82
C ARG A 412 -1.22 0.95 -1.79
N ALA A 413 -2.38 1.56 -1.58
CA ALA A 413 -2.94 2.53 -2.52
C ALA A 413 -2.05 3.76 -2.77
N PRO A 414 -1.46 4.42 -1.75
CA PRO A 414 -0.68 5.64 -1.97
C PRO A 414 0.45 5.50 -3.00
N PRO A 415 1.40 4.54 -2.91
CA PRO A 415 2.46 4.41 -3.91
C PRO A 415 1.92 4.11 -5.32
N LEU A 416 0.78 3.40 -5.45
CA LEU A 416 0.16 3.13 -6.74
C LEU A 416 -0.44 4.39 -7.39
N VAL A 417 -1.10 5.24 -6.59
CA VAL A 417 -1.70 6.49 -7.06
C VAL A 417 -0.63 7.44 -7.61
N PHE A 418 0.49 7.61 -6.90
CA PHE A 418 1.57 8.48 -7.38
C PHE A 418 2.31 7.89 -8.59
N ALA A 419 2.40 6.56 -8.68
CA ALA A 419 2.97 5.89 -9.85
C ALA A 419 2.09 6.03 -11.12
N ALA A 420 0.80 6.32 -10.98
CA ALA A 420 -0.12 6.55 -12.10
C ALA A 420 0.01 7.96 -12.72
N LEU A 421 0.74 8.88 -12.08
CA LEU A 421 1.00 10.20 -12.64
C LEU A 421 1.86 10.08 -13.91
N PRO A 422 1.56 10.86 -14.97
CA PRO A 422 2.34 10.81 -16.21
C PRO A 422 3.79 11.27 -15.98
N SER A 423 4.74 10.63 -16.66
CA SER A 423 6.14 11.06 -16.60
C SER A 423 6.36 12.36 -17.37
N LEU A 424 6.37 13.49 -16.66
CA LEU A 424 6.63 14.81 -17.24
C LEU A 424 8.14 15.07 -17.33
N GLN A 425 8.73 14.84 -18.52
CA GLN A 425 10.15 15.10 -18.79
C GLN A 425 10.42 16.55 -19.24
N GLY A 426 11.65 17.02 -19.06
CA GLY A 426 12.14 18.31 -19.54
C GLY A 426 11.88 19.51 -18.62
N SER A 427 12.39 20.67 -19.02
CA SER A 427 12.16 21.96 -18.36
C SER A 427 10.80 22.54 -18.77
N GLY A 428 9.96 22.87 -17.80
CA GLY A 428 8.67 23.53 -18.03
C GLY A 428 8.06 23.97 -16.71
N HIS A 429 6.87 24.58 -16.76
CA HIS A 429 6.18 25.05 -15.55
C HIS A 429 5.98 23.93 -14.53
N GLU A 430 6.05 24.30 -13.25
CA GLU A 430 5.80 23.40 -12.14
C GLU A 430 4.37 22.88 -12.19
N VAL A 431 4.20 21.62 -11.84
CA VAL A 431 2.91 20.92 -11.89
C VAL A 431 2.49 20.56 -10.46
N PRO A 432 1.52 21.29 -9.89
CA PRO A 432 1.09 21.10 -8.52
C PRO A 432 0.23 19.84 -8.37
N VAL A 433 0.68 18.93 -7.51
CA VAL A 433 -0.05 17.75 -7.04
C VAL A 433 -0.50 18.04 -5.61
N CYS A 434 -1.81 18.21 -5.45
CA CYS A 434 -2.41 18.62 -4.21
C CYS A 434 -2.91 17.45 -3.37
N LEU A 435 -2.73 17.56 -2.05
CA LEU A 435 -3.27 16.65 -1.06
C LEU A 435 -4.33 17.33 -0.19
N GLY A 436 -5.42 16.61 0.10
CA GLY A 436 -6.43 17.03 1.08
C GLY A 436 -6.18 16.47 2.48
N ALA A 437 -7.26 16.06 3.17
CA ALA A 437 -7.22 15.51 4.54
C ALA A 437 -6.25 14.33 4.72
N GLU A 438 -5.99 13.58 3.66
CA GLU A 438 -5.19 12.35 3.65
C GLU A 438 -3.69 12.60 3.42
N TRP A 439 -3.21 13.82 3.66
CA TRP A 439 -1.81 14.22 3.45
C TRP A 439 -0.80 13.31 4.16
N TYR A 440 -1.18 12.76 5.32
CA TYR A 440 -0.34 11.87 6.12
C TYR A 440 -0.07 10.51 5.46
N ARG A 441 -0.77 10.18 4.36
CA ARG A 441 -0.57 8.96 3.56
C ARG A 441 0.37 9.14 2.37
N PHE A 442 0.84 10.36 2.11
CA PHE A 442 1.80 10.62 1.05
C PHE A 442 3.09 9.84 1.29
N PRO A 443 3.59 9.05 0.32
CA PRO A 443 4.77 8.23 0.55
C PRO A 443 6.06 9.07 0.58
N SER A 444 6.27 9.96 -0.40
CA SER A 444 7.34 10.96 -0.47
C SER A 444 7.45 11.51 -1.91
N SER A 445 8.06 12.68 -2.08
CA SER A 445 8.49 13.29 -3.33
C SER A 445 9.41 12.38 -4.18
N PHE A 446 10.04 11.36 -3.59
CA PHE A 446 10.73 10.30 -4.34
C PHE A 446 9.80 9.53 -5.30
N TRP A 447 8.50 9.49 -5.02
CA TRP A 447 7.47 8.80 -5.81
C TRP A 447 6.86 9.67 -6.92
N LEU A 448 7.24 10.94 -7.02
CA LEU A 448 6.76 11.82 -8.09
C LEU A 448 7.59 11.59 -9.37
N PRO A 449 6.97 11.18 -10.51
CA PRO A 449 7.66 10.63 -11.68
C PRO A 449 8.35 11.66 -12.59
N GLY A 450 8.57 12.88 -12.11
CA GLY A 450 9.25 13.93 -12.87
C GLY A 450 9.75 15.08 -11.99
N PRO A 451 10.68 15.91 -12.51
CA PRO A 451 11.25 17.04 -11.79
C PRO A 451 10.26 18.21 -11.66
N ARG A 452 9.25 18.28 -12.53
CA ARG A 452 8.28 19.38 -12.59
C ARG A 452 7.20 19.30 -11.50
N TYR A 453 6.96 18.12 -10.94
CA TYR A 453 5.93 17.95 -9.92
C TYR A 453 6.28 18.66 -8.61
N ARG A 454 5.28 19.28 -7.98
CA ARG A 454 5.38 19.89 -6.65
C ARG A 454 4.22 19.45 -5.79
N LEU A 455 4.52 19.01 -4.58
CA LEU A 455 3.48 18.70 -3.61
C LEU A 455 2.92 20.01 -3.04
N GLN A 456 1.60 20.11 -2.97
CA GLN A 456 0.87 21.22 -2.36
C GLN A 456 -0.27 20.66 -1.52
N PHE A 457 -0.89 21.51 -0.71
CA PHE A 457 -2.05 21.14 0.11
C PHE A 457 -3.28 21.95 -0.30
N VAL A 458 -4.45 21.33 -0.19
CA VAL A 458 -5.74 22.04 -0.29
C VAL A 458 -6.48 21.97 1.04
N LYS A 459 -7.23 23.02 1.35
CA LYS A 459 -8.06 23.04 2.54
C LYS A 459 -9.13 21.94 2.43
N SER A 460 -9.03 20.95 3.33
CA SER A 460 -9.88 19.75 3.30
C SER A 460 -10.06 19.19 4.70
N GLY A 461 -10.78 19.91 5.57
CA GLY A 461 -11.17 19.47 6.92
C GLY A 461 -10.06 19.37 7.98
N PHE A 462 -8.79 19.22 7.59
CA PHE A 462 -7.66 19.26 8.52
C PHE A 462 -7.37 20.70 8.97
N THR A 463 -7.12 20.90 10.26
CA THR A 463 -6.91 22.22 10.90
C THR A 463 -5.66 22.22 11.80
N GLY A 464 -4.72 21.31 11.55
CA GLY A 464 -3.44 21.24 12.25
C GLY A 464 -2.29 21.82 11.42
N LEU A 465 -1.08 21.73 11.97
CA LEU A 465 0.14 22.12 11.27
C LEU A 465 0.44 21.16 10.11
N LEU A 466 0.80 21.72 8.96
CA LEU A 466 1.24 20.99 7.77
C LEU A 466 2.72 21.31 7.48
N PRO A 467 3.48 20.38 6.89
CA PRO A 467 4.86 20.65 6.51
C PRO A 467 4.92 21.71 5.40
N ARG A 468 6.03 22.44 5.30
CA ARG A 468 6.21 23.55 4.33
C ARG A 468 7.45 23.33 3.46
N PRO A 469 7.54 23.96 2.28
CA PRO A 469 8.80 23.98 1.53
C PRO A 469 9.96 24.55 2.36
N PHE A 470 11.18 24.08 2.10
CA PHE A 470 12.39 24.59 2.76
C PHE A 470 12.65 26.09 2.57
N SER A 471 11.98 26.73 1.59
CA SER A 471 12.02 28.18 1.36
C SER A 471 11.12 28.99 2.30
N ALA A 472 10.29 28.36 3.13
CA ALA A 472 9.42 29.06 4.07
C ALA A 472 10.22 29.61 5.26
N GLU A 473 10.00 30.88 5.60
CA GLU A 473 10.75 31.58 6.66
C GLU A 473 10.15 31.39 8.06
N GLU A 474 8.82 31.31 8.18
CA GLU A 474 8.11 31.20 9.47
C GLU A 474 7.30 29.89 9.57
N LEU A 475 7.43 29.22 10.72
CA LEU A 475 6.80 27.94 11.04
C LEU A 475 6.34 27.95 12.50
N ASN A 476 5.06 27.68 12.77
CA ASN A 476 4.60 27.56 14.15
C ASN A 476 4.91 26.17 14.76
N ASN A 477 5.14 26.14 16.08
CA ASN A 477 5.39 24.91 16.86
C ASN A 477 4.20 24.49 17.73
N LEU A 478 3.01 25.06 17.50
CA LEU A 478 1.82 24.89 18.35
C LEU A 478 0.76 23.97 17.72
N ASN A 479 1.10 23.26 16.65
CA ASN A 479 0.18 22.44 15.86
C ASN A 479 -1.05 23.23 15.39
N ARG A 480 -0.87 24.51 15.05
CA ARG A 480 -1.95 25.39 14.56
C ARG A 480 -1.97 25.39 13.05
N GLU A 481 -3.18 25.50 12.51
CA GLU A 481 -3.39 25.73 11.08
C GLU A 481 -2.74 27.04 10.62
N GLU A 482 -2.11 26.98 9.45
CA GLU A 482 -1.55 28.11 8.70
C GLU A 482 -2.30 28.18 7.36
N PRO A 483 -3.33 29.03 7.23
CA PRO A 483 -4.17 29.09 6.04
C PRO A 483 -3.40 29.32 4.74
N GLU A 484 -2.28 30.03 4.80
CA GLU A 484 -1.38 30.27 3.67
C GLU A 484 -0.62 29.02 3.19
N ASN A 485 -0.61 27.94 3.98
CA ASN A 485 0.07 26.70 3.63
C ASN A 485 -0.81 25.76 2.78
N ALA A 486 -2.10 26.07 2.61
CA ALA A 486 -3.02 25.30 1.80
C ALA A 486 -3.86 26.22 0.89
N TRP A 487 -4.13 25.78 -0.32
CA TRP A 487 -5.03 26.52 -1.20
C TRP A 487 -6.46 26.43 -0.70
N ALA A 488 -7.17 27.56 -0.80
CA ALA A 488 -8.57 27.67 -0.40
C ALA A 488 -9.48 26.76 -1.24
N THR A 489 -9.17 26.62 -2.54
CA THR A 489 -9.88 25.76 -3.50
C THR A 489 -8.89 24.88 -4.27
N SER A 490 -9.41 23.93 -5.04
CA SER A 490 -8.61 23.04 -5.91
C SER A 490 -8.18 23.68 -7.22
N ASP A 491 -8.56 24.95 -7.50
CA ASP A 491 -8.39 25.60 -8.81
C ASP A 491 -6.92 25.76 -9.24
N GLY A 492 -5.98 25.76 -8.30
CA GLY A 492 -4.56 25.78 -8.62
C GLY A 492 -3.97 24.41 -8.96
N CYS A 493 -4.69 23.30 -8.70
CA CYS A 493 -4.14 21.96 -8.71
C CYS A 493 -4.13 21.39 -10.12
N ALA A 494 -3.00 20.84 -10.56
CA ALA A 494 -2.99 20.03 -11.78
C ALA A 494 -3.55 18.64 -11.50
N TYR A 495 -3.30 18.11 -10.30
CA TYR A 495 -3.84 16.85 -9.81
C TYR A 495 -4.25 16.99 -8.36
N LEU A 496 -5.39 16.42 -7.97
CA LEU A 496 -5.88 16.36 -6.60
C LEU A 496 -5.96 14.90 -6.14
N VAL A 497 -5.33 14.58 -5.01
CA VAL A 497 -5.34 13.23 -4.41
C VAL A 497 -6.10 13.29 -3.08
N THR A 498 -7.25 12.62 -3.02
CA THR A 498 -8.12 12.54 -1.83
C THR A 498 -8.98 11.27 -1.85
N GLN A 499 -9.38 10.75 -0.68
CA GLN A 499 -10.19 9.52 -0.56
C GLN A 499 -11.65 9.74 -0.96
N ARG A 500 -12.23 10.89 -0.65
CA ARG A 500 -13.58 11.34 -1.07
C ARG A 500 -13.60 12.87 -1.05
N TRP A 501 -13.88 13.49 -2.19
CA TRP A 501 -14.15 14.93 -2.26
C TRP A 501 -15.66 15.12 -2.38
N GLN A 502 -16.29 15.70 -1.36
CA GLN A 502 -17.59 16.32 -1.52
C GLN A 502 -17.32 17.82 -1.65
N ASP A 503 -17.23 18.30 -2.88
CA ASP A 503 -17.18 19.74 -3.10
C ASP A 503 -18.58 20.33 -2.90
N PRO A 504 -18.74 21.39 -2.09
CA PRO A 504 -19.97 22.17 -2.08
C PRO A 504 -20.19 23.00 -3.37
N GLY A 505 -19.30 22.96 -4.37
CA GLY A 505 -19.43 23.77 -5.59
C GLY A 505 -18.89 23.24 -6.92
N ALA A 506 -18.43 21.97 -7.02
CA ALA A 506 -17.81 21.48 -8.26
C ALA A 506 -18.81 20.95 -9.31
N GLU A 507 -19.48 21.88 -10.01
CA GLU A 507 -19.87 21.65 -11.41
C GLU A 507 -18.70 22.07 -12.32
N GLN A 508 -17.61 21.27 -12.44
CA GLN A 508 -16.67 21.34 -13.58
C GLN A 508 -15.52 20.31 -13.53
N GLY A 509 -15.30 19.61 -14.65
CA GLY A 509 -13.98 19.53 -15.29
C GLY A 509 -12.93 18.48 -14.89
N TRP A 510 -13.01 17.79 -13.75
CA TRP A 510 -11.90 16.91 -13.33
C TRP A 510 -11.95 15.51 -13.95
N ALA A 511 -10.91 15.14 -14.72
CA ALA A 511 -10.66 13.78 -15.15
C ALA A 511 -9.94 13.01 -14.04
N TYR A 512 -10.60 12.02 -13.44
CA TYR A 512 -10.02 11.17 -12.41
C TYR A 512 -8.91 10.28 -13.01
N LEU A 513 -7.72 10.30 -12.41
CA LEU A 513 -6.57 9.47 -12.82
C LEU A 513 -6.72 7.98 -12.49
N ASP A 514 -7.83 7.58 -11.88
CA ASP A 514 -8.10 6.20 -11.53
C ASP A 514 -9.57 5.89 -11.82
N LYS A 515 -9.85 5.57 -13.09
CA LYS A 515 -10.98 4.70 -13.40
C LYS A 515 -10.47 3.53 -14.24
N PRO A 516 -10.14 2.37 -13.66
CA PRO A 516 -10.66 1.17 -14.27
C PRO A 516 -12.17 1.28 -14.09
N GLU A 517 -12.87 1.94 -15.04
CA GLU A 517 -14.33 1.88 -15.03
C GLU A 517 -14.67 0.39 -15.02
N ARG A 518 -15.32 -0.06 -13.93
CA ARG A 518 -15.86 -1.41 -13.93
C ARG A 518 -16.75 -1.48 -15.16
N TYR A 519 -16.49 -2.46 -16.02
CA TYR A 519 -17.25 -2.68 -17.25
C TYR A 519 -18.77 -2.54 -17.00
N GLU A 520 -19.22 -3.01 -15.84
CA GLU A 520 -20.58 -2.91 -15.32
C GLU A 520 -21.10 -1.47 -15.15
N GLU A 521 -20.28 -0.52 -14.72
CA GLU A 521 -20.68 0.90 -14.55
C GLU A 521 -20.93 1.55 -15.91
N ARG A 522 -20.09 1.27 -16.91
CA ARG A 522 -20.30 1.70 -18.30
C ARG A 522 -21.52 1.02 -18.95
N CYS A 523 -21.81 -0.20 -18.52
CA CYS A 523 -22.95 -0.97 -19.00
C CYS A 523 -24.28 -0.56 -18.34
N THR A 524 -24.24 0.06 -17.17
CA THR A 524 -25.45 0.41 -16.42
C THR A 524 -26.23 1.52 -17.12
N PHE A 525 -27.54 1.33 -17.27
CA PHE A 525 -28.44 2.37 -17.75
C PHE A 525 -29.69 2.45 -16.87
N THR A 526 -30.62 1.51 -17.01
CA THR A 526 -31.87 1.49 -16.24
C THR A 526 -32.29 0.05 -15.92
N SER A 527 -33.42 -0.14 -15.24
CA SER A 527 -33.96 -1.48 -15.00
C SER A 527 -34.51 -2.15 -16.27
N PHE A 528 -34.77 -1.40 -17.34
CA PHE A 528 -35.34 -1.93 -18.59
C PHE A 528 -34.32 -2.07 -19.73
N GLY A 529 -33.13 -1.47 -19.62
CA GLY A 529 -32.07 -1.57 -20.62
C GLY A 529 -30.67 -1.44 -20.02
N ASN A 530 -29.66 -1.97 -20.73
CA ASN A 530 -28.24 -1.81 -20.40
C ASN A 530 -27.44 -1.61 -21.67
N TRP A 531 -26.29 -0.93 -21.58
CA TRP A 531 -25.34 -0.90 -22.68
C TRP A 531 -24.63 -2.25 -22.81
N LEU A 532 -24.56 -2.76 -24.04
CA LEU A 532 -23.62 -3.82 -24.42
C LEU A 532 -22.31 -3.22 -24.95
N ILE A 533 -22.43 -2.15 -25.74
CA ILE A 533 -21.32 -1.30 -26.17
C ILE A 533 -21.64 0.12 -25.69
N PRO A 534 -20.95 0.63 -24.65
CA PRO A 534 -21.27 1.92 -24.02
C PRO A 534 -21.38 3.06 -25.03
N GLY A 535 -22.50 3.79 -24.99
CA GLY A 535 -22.79 4.92 -25.89
C GLY A 535 -23.13 4.54 -27.34
N ARG A 536 -23.20 3.24 -27.68
CA ARG A 536 -23.37 2.77 -29.06
C ARG A 536 -24.50 1.74 -29.22
N LEU A 537 -24.48 0.65 -28.44
CA LEU A 537 -25.45 -0.45 -28.55
C LEU A 537 -26.04 -0.80 -27.19
N MET A 538 -27.34 -0.61 -27.03
CA MET A 538 -28.11 -1.06 -25.87
C MET A 538 -28.90 -2.33 -26.18
N LEU A 539 -29.03 -3.18 -25.17
CA LEU A 539 -30.01 -4.24 -25.12
C LEU A 539 -31.10 -3.85 -24.13
N GLY A 540 -32.37 -4.16 -24.42
CA GLY A 540 -33.43 -3.82 -23.49
C GLY A 540 -34.79 -4.44 -23.81
N ARG A 541 -35.75 -4.16 -22.91
CA ARG A 541 -37.15 -4.58 -23.00
C ARG A 541 -37.90 -3.79 -24.07
N TYR A 542 -39.12 -4.20 -24.39
CA TYR A 542 -40.01 -3.40 -25.22
C TYR A 542 -40.11 -1.97 -24.66
N PRO A 543 -39.82 -0.92 -25.44
CA PRO A 543 -39.51 0.41 -24.91
C PRO A 543 -40.75 1.24 -24.55
N PHE A 544 -41.95 0.67 -24.63
CA PHE A 544 -43.22 1.35 -24.41
C PHE A 544 -44.23 0.42 -23.73
N ILE A 545 -45.54 0.72 -23.84
CA ILE A 545 -46.57 -0.06 -23.15
C ILE A 545 -46.55 -1.53 -23.60
N GLU A 546 -46.45 -2.42 -22.62
CA GLU A 546 -46.51 -3.88 -22.78
C GLU A 546 -47.22 -4.55 -21.59
N PRO A 547 -47.72 -5.80 -21.74
CA PRO A 547 -48.65 -6.41 -20.78
C PRO A 547 -48.10 -6.65 -19.36
N SER A 548 -46.79 -6.80 -19.20
CA SER A 548 -46.19 -7.38 -17.99
C SER A 548 -45.67 -6.35 -16.99
N ARG A 549 -44.86 -5.37 -17.41
CA ARG A 549 -44.07 -4.44 -16.57
C ARG A 549 -44.38 -2.97 -16.89
N CYS A 550 -44.36 -2.56 -18.16
CA CYS A 550 -44.66 -1.19 -18.57
C CYS A 550 -46.15 -1.01 -18.91
N ARG A 551 -47.01 -0.86 -17.91
CA ARG A 551 -48.49 -0.88 -18.11
C ARG A 551 -49.16 0.49 -18.26
N SER A 552 -48.42 1.59 -18.13
CA SER A 552 -48.96 2.95 -18.26
C SER A 552 -48.24 3.76 -19.33
N ARG A 553 -48.97 4.69 -19.95
CA ARG A 553 -48.45 5.61 -20.96
C ARG A 553 -47.34 6.50 -20.42
N GLU A 554 -47.50 7.02 -19.21
CA GLU A 554 -46.50 7.85 -18.53
C GLU A 554 -45.17 7.12 -18.36
N MET A 555 -45.21 5.84 -17.95
CA MET A 555 -44.00 5.02 -17.83
C MET A 555 -43.37 4.77 -19.20
N GLY A 556 -44.17 4.47 -20.22
CA GLY A 556 -43.67 4.25 -21.58
C GLY A 556 -43.02 5.50 -22.17
N GLU A 557 -43.64 6.67 -22.01
CA GLU A 557 -43.09 7.95 -22.45
C GLU A 557 -41.79 8.28 -21.71
N ALA A 558 -41.71 8.01 -20.40
CA ALA A 558 -40.48 8.18 -19.64
C ALA A 558 -39.34 7.27 -20.12
N GLN A 559 -39.63 5.99 -20.43
CA GLN A 559 -38.63 5.06 -20.97
C GLN A 559 -38.11 5.51 -22.33
N LEU A 560 -39.01 5.88 -23.26
CA LEU A 560 -38.64 6.40 -24.57
C LEU A 560 -37.80 7.68 -24.45
N LYS A 561 -38.21 8.61 -23.57
CA LYS A 561 -37.47 9.85 -23.33
C LYS A 561 -36.05 9.56 -22.85
N GLN A 562 -35.88 8.66 -21.87
CA GLN A 562 -34.56 8.27 -21.38
C GLN A 562 -33.67 7.65 -22.47
N LEU A 563 -34.23 6.80 -23.34
CA LEU A 563 -33.48 6.22 -24.47
C LEU A 563 -33.03 7.29 -25.46
N LEU A 564 -33.93 8.21 -25.79
CA LEU A 564 -33.64 9.32 -26.70
C LEU A 564 -32.62 10.30 -26.10
N GLU A 565 -32.69 10.60 -24.80
CA GLU A 565 -31.69 11.41 -24.08
C GLU A 565 -30.33 10.72 -24.03
N ALA A 566 -30.30 9.39 -23.94
CA ALA A 566 -29.08 8.58 -24.00
C ALA A 566 -28.46 8.48 -25.41
N GLY A 567 -29.06 9.11 -26.41
CA GLY A 567 -28.54 9.18 -27.78
C GLY A 567 -28.97 8.02 -28.69
N ILE A 568 -29.99 7.25 -28.30
CA ILE A 568 -30.59 6.23 -29.17
C ILE A 568 -31.36 6.91 -30.31
N THR A 569 -31.08 6.49 -31.54
CA THR A 569 -31.75 6.97 -32.76
C THR A 569 -32.33 5.82 -33.58
N THR A 570 -31.88 4.58 -33.34
CA THR A 570 -32.32 3.41 -34.09
C THR A 570 -32.90 2.36 -33.14
N PHE A 571 -34.12 1.90 -33.42
CA PHE A 571 -34.82 0.87 -32.65
C PHE A 571 -34.94 -0.40 -33.50
N ILE A 572 -34.42 -1.52 -33.00
CA ILE A 572 -34.49 -2.81 -33.68
C ILE A 572 -35.35 -3.76 -32.83
N CYS A 573 -36.49 -4.17 -33.37
CA CYS A 573 -37.43 -5.09 -32.72
C CYS A 573 -37.18 -6.53 -33.17
N LEU A 574 -37.02 -7.45 -32.22
CA LEU A 574 -36.80 -8.89 -32.47
C LEU A 574 -38.07 -9.74 -32.30
N GLN A 575 -39.24 -9.13 -32.05
CA GLN A 575 -40.46 -9.87 -31.73
C GLN A 575 -41.22 -10.29 -32.97
N GLU A 576 -41.29 -11.59 -33.26
CA GLU A 576 -42.12 -12.13 -34.34
C GLU A 576 -43.62 -11.97 -34.06
N GLU A 577 -44.01 -12.03 -32.79
CA GLU A 577 -45.39 -11.89 -32.34
C GLU A 577 -45.99 -10.48 -32.55
N LEU A 578 -45.20 -9.53 -33.07
CA LEU A 578 -45.60 -8.16 -33.38
C LEU A 578 -45.31 -7.85 -34.85
N PRO A 579 -46.23 -7.14 -35.55
CA PRO A 579 -45.93 -6.59 -36.86
C PRO A 579 -44.88 -5.45 -36.75
N PRO A 580 -44.27 -5.04 -37.88
CA PRO A 580 -43.42 -3.85 -37.92
C PRO A 580 -44.10 -2.63 -37.29
N GLN A 581 -43.33 -1.76 -36.63
CA GLN A 581 -43.90 -0.59 -35.93
C GLN A 581 -44.65 0.39 -36.84
N ALA A 582 -44.45 0.34 -38.16
CA ALA A 582 -45.22 1.14 -39.11
C ALA A 582 -46.65 0.61 -39.34
N GLU A 583 -46.89 -0.68 -39.08
CA GLU A 583 -48.14 -1.39 -39.34
C GLU A 583 -48.95 -1.62 -38.04
N LEU A 584 -48.35 -1.34 -36.88
CA LEU A 584 -48.96 -1.57 -35.58
C LEU A 584 -50.00 -0.48 -35.27
N THR A 585 -51.26 -0.87 -35.11
CA THR A 585 -52.38 0.09 -34.91
C THR A 585 -52.30 0.80 -33.57
N VAL A 586 -53.00 1.95 -33.45
CA VAL A 586 -53.06 2.76 -32.21
C VAL A 586 -53.65 1.96 -31.03
N GLY A 587 -54.53 0.99 -31.29
CA GLY A 587 -55.08 0.09 -30.28
C GLY A 587 -54.09 -0.97 -29.78
N GLY A 588 -52.93 -1.09 -30.42
CA GLY A 588 -51.90 -2.08 -30.11
C GLY A 588 -52.19 -3.48 -30.67
N HIS A 589 -51.30 -4.41 -30.38
CA HIS A 589 -51.40 -5.83 -30.72
C HIS A 589 -50.98 -6.66 -29.51
N ASN A 590 -51.81 -7.62 -29.06
CA ASN A 590 -51.52 -8.47 -27.88
C ASN A 590 -51.11 -7.70 -26.62
N GLY A 591 -51.67 -6.50 -26.41
CA GLY A 591 -51.37 -5.62 -25.28
C GLY A 591 -50.07 -4.81 -25.39
N PHE A 592 -49.38 -4.88 -26.53
CA PHE A 592 -48.26 -3.99 -26.88
C PHE A 592 -48.78 -2.80 -27.70
N GLN A 593 -48.38 -1.58 -27.36
CA GLN A 593 -48.75 -0.39 -28.14
C GLN A 593 -47.60 0.10 -29.04
N ALA A 594 -47.96 0.73 -30.16
CA ALA A 594 -47.01 1.30 -31.11
C ALA A 594 -46.24 2.47 -30.48
N TYR A 595 -44.91 2.44 -30.55
CA TYR A 595 -44.06 3.48 -29.96
C TYR A 595 -43.48 4.45 -30.98
N LYS A 596 -43.49 4.11 -32.27
CA LYS A 596 -42.96 4.97 -33.35
C LYS A 596 -43.53 6.41 -33.33
N PRO A 597 -44.86 6.64 -33.21
CA PRO A 597 -45.40 8.00 -33.18
C PRO A 597 -44.95 8.80 -31.96
N ILE A 598 -44.95 8.17 -30.78
CA ILE A 598 -44.58 8.80 -29.51
C ILE A 598 -43.08 9.10 -29.45
N ALA A 599 -42.24 8.16 -29.91
CA ALA A 599 -40.81 8.36 -30.02
C ALA A 599 -40.48 9.53 -30.95
N GLY A 600 -41.20 9.66 -32.08
CA GLY A 600 -41.07 10.81 -32.98
C GLY A 600 -41.42 12.14 -32.31
N LEU A 601 -42.54 12.20 -31.58
CA LEU A 601 -42.94 13.41 -30.83
C LEU A 601 -41.94 13.78 -29.73
N LEU A 602 -41.42 12.79 -28.99
CA LEU A 602 -40.41 13.00 -27.96
C LEU A 602 -39.06 13.40 -28.55
N ALA A 603 -38.66 12.84 -29.68
CA ALA A 603 -37.43 13.24 -30.37
C ALA A 603 -37.52 14.69 -30.88
N ALA A 604 -38.69 15.09 -31.39
CA ALA A 604 -38.94 16.47 -31.81
C ALA A 604 -38.92 17.45 -30.63
N SER A 605 -39.42 17.06 -29.45
CA SER A 605 -39.39 17.91 -28.25
C SER A 605 -37.99 18.03 -27.61
N LEU A 606 -37.11 17.06 -27.87
CA LEU A 606 -35.70 17.06 -27.45
C LEU A 606 -34.78 17.76 -28.46
N ALA A 607 -35.27 18.11 -29.65
CA ALA A 607 -34.50 18.86 -30.64
C ALA A 607 -34.29 20.31 -30.17
N PRO A 608 -33.15 20.95 -30.50
CA PRO A 608 -32.96 22.36 -30.22
C PRO A 608 -34.08 23.20 -30.89
N PRO A 609 -34.47 24.34 -30.29
CA PRO A 609 -35.46 25.21 -30.91
C PRO A 609 -35.01 25.60 -32.33
N PRO A 610 -35.95 25.75 -33.28
CA PRO A 610 -35.63 26.14 -34.65
C PRO A 610 -34.83 27.43 -34.66
N SER A 611 -33.95 27.58 -35.66
CA SER A 611 -33.10 28.76 -35.78
C SER A 611 -33.94 30.04 -35.84
N GLN A 612 -33.38 31.18 -35.43
CA GLN A 612 -34.10 32.46 -35.53
C GLN A 612 -34.59 32.76 -36.96
N GLU A 613 -33.91 32.28 -38.00
CA GLU A 613 -34.36 32.42 -39.40
C GLU A 613 -35.65 31.66 -39.68
N GLN A 614 -35.75 30.40 -39.25
CA GLN A 614 -36.97 29.60 -39.40
C GLN A 614 -38.13 30.20 -38.58
N PHE A 615 -37.84 30.71 -37.39
CA PHE A 615 -38.84 31.36 -36.55
C PHE A 615 -39.31 32.71 -37.11
N ASN A 616 -38.40 33.50 -37.71
CA ASN A 616 -38.73 34.76 -38.36
C ASN A 616 -39.52 34.56 -39.66
N GLY A 617 -39.28 33.47 -40.39
CA GLY A 617 -40.04 33.11 -41.60
C GLY A 617 -41.51 32.72 -41.35
N LEU A 618 -41.87 32.40 -40.09
CA LEU A 618 -43.23 32.04 -39.68
C LEU A 618 -44.03 33.23 -39.09
N ARG A 619 -43.40 34.40 -38.94
CA ARG A 619 -44.07 35.60 -38.41
C ARG A 619 -44.77 36.37 -39.53
N THR A 620 -46.08 36.57 -39.36
CA THR A 620 -46.87 37.53 -40.14
C THR A 620 -47.23 38.74 -39.28
N PRO A 621 -47.53 39.91 -39.89
CA PRO A 621 -47.89 41.13 -39.15
C PRO A 621 -49.05 40.94 -38.16
N ASP A 622 -49.98 40.03 -38.46
CA ASP A 622 -51.13 39.73 -37.59
C ASP A 622 -50.76 38.88 -36.38
N LEU A 623 -49.71 38.04 -36.49
CA LEU A 623 -49.27 37.13 -35.43
C LEU A 623 -48.47 37.87 -34.34
N ASP A 624 -47.75 38.93 -34.72
CA ASP A 624 -46.92 39.73 -33.81
C ASP A 624 -47.73 40.45 -32.72
N LYS A 625 -49.06 40.61 -32.90
CA LYS A 625 -49.96 41.22 -31.92
C LYS A 625 -50.20 40.35 -30.68
N PHE A 626 -49.95 39.05 -30.77
CA PHE A 626 -50.23 38.05 -29.72
C PHE A 626 -48.97 37.44 -29.10
N LEU A 627 -47.78 37.83 -29.56
CA LEU A 627 -46.51 37.25 -29.11
C LEU A 627 -45.82 38.15 -28.06
N PRO A 628 -45.21 37.56 -27.01
CA PRO A 628 -44.48 38.33 -26.00
C PRO A 628 -43.24 39.05 -26.57
N PRO A 629 -42.78 40.15 -25.93
CA PRO A 629 -41.64 40.92 -26.41
C PRO A 629 -40.32 40.13 -26.38
N ARG A 630 -39.44 40.41 -27.35
CA ARG A 630 -38.16 39.72 -27.55
C ARG A 630 -37.28 39.77 -26.30
N ARG A 631 -36.90 38.61 -25.75
CA ARG A 631 -35.77 38.52 -24.80
C ARG A 631 -34.45 38.54 -25.58
N LYS A 632 -33.46 39.28 -25.08
CA LYS A 632 -32.08 39.25 -25.61
C LYS A 632 -31.50 37.84 -25.48
N ALA A 633 -30.83 37.40 -26.54
CA ALA A 633 -30.17 36.10 -26.63
C ALA A 633 -29.08 35.94 -25.56
N VAL A 634 -29.05 34.77 -24.92
CA VAL A 634 -27.88 34.29 -24.19
C VAL A 634 -26.95 33.62 -25.21
N ALA A 635 -25.66 33.93 -25.09
CA ALA A 635 -24.60 33.48 -25.97
C ALA A 635 -24.38 31.96 -25.88
N ASP A 636 -24.58 31.26 -27.00
CA ASP A 636 -23.61 30.39 -27.69
C ASP A 636 -24.36 29.48 -28.69
N PRO A 637 -24.48 29.87 -29.97
CA PRO A 637 -25.17 29.08 -30.99
C PRO A 637 -24.36 27.89 -31.52
N GLU A 638 -23.04 27.85 -31.29
CA GLU A 638 -22.17 26.82 -31.89
C GLU A 638 -22.16 25.52 -31.06
N ALA A 639 -22.45 25.58 -29.76
CA ALA A 639 -22.64 24.38 -28.93
C ALA A 639 -23.99 23.66 -29.18
N ALA A 640 -24.97 24.34 -29.78
CA ALA A 640 -26.30 23.77 -30.06
C ALA A 640 -26.42 23.10 -31.44
N ALA A 641 -25.48 23.36 -32.36
CA ALA A 641 -25.58 22.94 -33.76
C ALA A 641 -25.00 21.53 -34.07
N ALA A 642 -24.36 20.86 -33.10
CA ALA A 642 -23.62 19.62 -33.37
C ALA A 642 -24.32 18.31 -32.99
N ARG A 643 -25.64 18.30 -32.71
CA ARG A 643 -26.39 17.05 -32.48
C ARG A 643 -27.67 16.97 -33.30
N ILE A 644 -27.49 16.46 -34.53
CA ILE A 644 -28.34 15.50 -35.23
C ILE A 644 -29.83 15.89 -35.29
N SER A 645 -30.26 16.30 -36.48
CA SER A 645 -31.64 16.09 -36.96
C SER A 645 -32.04 14.64 -36.67
N ARG A 646 -32.89 14.40 -35.65
CA ARG A 646 -33.16 13.04 -35.15
C ARG A 646 -34.13 12.29 -36.04
N ASP A 647 -33.69 11.94 -37.24
CA ASP A 647 -34.36 10.94 -38.06
C ASP A 647 -34.26 9.59 -37.36
N LEU A 648 -35.37 9.17 -36.74
CA LEU A 648 -35.47 7.90 -36.04
C LEU A 648 -35.66 6.76 -37.04
N THR A 649 -34.87 5.71 -36.88
CA THR A 649 -34.94 4.50 -37.71
C THR A 649 -35.57 3.36 -36.91
N PHE A 650 -36.51 2.64 -37.52
CA PHE A 650 -37.21 1.51 -36.90
C PHE A 650 -37.07 0.28 -37.80
N LEU A 651 -36.38 -0.75 -37.31
CA LEU A 651 -36.14 -2.01 -38.03
C LEU A 651 -36.80 -3.16 -37.29
N HIS A 652 -37.18 -4.20 -38.04
CA HIS A 652 -37.86 -5.38 -37.49
C HIS A 652 -37.25 -6.65 -38.08
N HIS A 653 -36.74 -7.50 -37.20
CA HIS A 653 -36.10 -8.78 -37.53
C HIS A 653 -36.76 -9.87 -36.67
N PRO A 654 -37.83 -10.53 -37.16
CA PRO A 654 -38.69 -11.37 -36.33
C PRO A 654 -37.95 -12.63 -35.85
N ILE A 655 -37.98 -12.89 -34.54
CA ILE A 655 -37.49 -14.13 -33.92
C ILE A 655 -38.56 -14.67 -32.97
N VAL A 656 -38.94 -15.94 -33.15
CA VAL A 656 -39.87 -16.69 -32.27
C VAL A 656 -39.44 -16.52 -30.80
N ASP A 657 -40.40 -16.29 -29.91
CA ASP A 657 -40.06 -16.18 -28.48
C ASP A 657 -39.39 -17.46 -27.95
N LEU A 658 -38.37 -17.27 -27.10
CA LEU A 658 -37.45 -18.32 -26.61
C LEU A 658 -36.65 -19.09 -27.69
N GLY A 659 -36.89 -18.82 -28.97
CA GLY A 659 -36.25 -19.49 -30.10
C GLY A 659 -34.85 -18.96 -30.47
N LEU A 660 -34.33 -19.49 -31.58
CA LEU A 660 -33.09 -19.08 -32.24
C LEU A 660 -33.41 -18.28 -33.52
N PRO A 661 -32.56 -17.31 -33.91
CA PRO A 661 -32.71 -16.67 -35.21
C PRO A 661 -32.39 -17.66 -36.34
N GLU A 662 -33.19 -17.64 -37.41
CA GLU A 662 -32.83 -18.31 -38.66
C GLU A 662 -31.56 -17.67 -39.26
N PRO A 663 -30.73 -18.41 -40.01
CA PRO A 663 -29.47 -17.90 -40.54
C PRO A 663 -29.60 -16.58 -41.32
N ASP A 664 -30.62 -16.48 -42.18
CA ASP A 664 -30.84 -15.30 -43.02
C ASP A 664 -31.26 -14.07 -42.19
N ILE A 665 -32.08 -14.31 -41.16
CA ILE A 665 -32.51 -13.28 -40.20
C ILE A 665 -31.33 -12.83 -39.33
N LEU A 666 -30.48 -13.75 -38.90
CA LEU A 666 -29.28 -13.42 -38.12
C LEU A 666 -28.32 -12.55 -38.94
N GLU A 667 -28.00 -12.94 -40.17
CA GLU A 667 -27.11 -12.13 -41.02
C GLU A 667 -27.72 -10.77 -41.34
N GLY A 668 -29.04 -10.71 -41.57
CA GLY A 668 -29.78 -9.45 -41.73
C GLY A 668 -29.62 -8.50 -40.54
N VAL A 669 -29.91 -8.98 -39.32
CA VAL A 669 -29.82 -8.13 -38.12
C VAL A 669 -28.38 -7.73 -37.78
N LEU A 670 -27.39 -8.60 -38.01
CA LEU A 670 -25.99 -8.27 -37.79
C LEU A 670 -25.47 -7.24 -38.79
N SER A 671 -25.88 -7.36 -40.06
CA SER A 671 -25.58 -6.37 -41.11
C SER A 671 -26.16 -5.00 -40.76
N ASP A 672 -27.43 -4.94 -40.36
CA ASP A 672 -28.07 -3.68 -39.97
C ASP A 672 -27.44 -3.09 -38.71
N LEU A 673 -27.14 -3.90 -37.69
CA LEU A 673 -26.43 -3.44 -36.50
C LEU A 673 -25.09 -2.80 -36.86
N ARG A 674 -24.33 -3.44 -37.75
CA ARG A 674 -23.04 -2.92 -38.21
C ARG A 674 -23.20 -1.60 -38.96
N ALA A 675 -24.09 -1.54 -39.95
CA ALA A 675 -24.32 -0.33 -40.75
C ALA A 675 -24.71 0.87 -39.88
N GLN A 676 -25.65 0.66 -38.95
CA GLN A 676 -26.13 1.72 -38.05
C GLN A 676 -25.02 2.21 -37.11
N LEU A 677 -24.19 1.30 -36.59
CA LEU A 677 -23.06 1.65 -35.72
C LEU A 677 -21.92 2.34 -36.48
N GLU A 678 -21.66 1.97 -37.73
CA GLU A 678 -20.68 2.62 -38.62
C GLU A 678 -21.11 4.05 -39.00
N GLU A 679 -22.41 4.29 -39.19
CA GLU A 679 -23.00 5.65 -39.33
C GLU A 679 -22.95 6.47 -38.03
N GLY A 680 -22.49 5.87 -36.93
CA GLY A 680 -22.36 6.50 -35.63
C GLY A 680 -23.68 6.63 -34.85
N ARG A 681 -24.76 5.96 -35.28
CA ARG A 681 -26.07 5.98 -34.63
C ARG A 681 -26.06 5.18 -33.31
N GLY A 682 -26.86 5.62 -32.35
CA GLY A 682 -27.13 4.86 -31.13
C GLY A 682 -28.24 3.84 -31.37
N VAL A 683 -27.97 2.56 -31.11
CA VAL A 683 -28.92 1.47 -31.41
C VAL A 683 -29.48 0.86 -30.14
N TYR A 684 -30.81 0.73 -30.09
CA TYR A 684 -31.53 -0.01 -29.06
C TYR A 684 -32.13 -1.28 -29.65
N LEU A 685 -31.50 -2.41 -29.34
CA LEU A 685 -31.93 -3.74 -29.74
C LEU A 685 -32.82 -4.33 -28.64
N HIS A 686 -34.06 -4.69 -28.97
CA HIS A 686 -35.01 -5.16 -27.98
C HIS A 686 -35.84 -6.37 -28.41
N CYS A 687 -36.32 -7.07 -27.40
CA CYS A 687 -37.40 -8.05 -27.49
C CYS A 687 -38.34 -7.81 -26.30
N TRP A 688 -39.25 -8.73 -25.98
CA TRP A 688 -40.16 -8.53 -24.85
C TRP A 688 -39.40 -8.25 -23.53
N GLY A 689 -38.56 -9.18 -23.09
CA GLY A 689 -37.81 -9.06 -21.83
C GLY A 689 -36.40 -8.45 -21.98
N GLY A 690 -35.92 -8.25 -23.20
CA GLY A 690 -34.54 -7.80 -23.45
C GLY A 690 -33.46 -8.72 -22.89
N ARG A 691 -33.77 -10.03 -22.82
CA ARG A 691 -32.99 -11.08 -22.15
C ARG A 691 -32.58 -12.18 -23.13
N GLY A 692 -33.50 -13.07 -23.53
CA GLY A 692 -33.22 -14.18 -24.44
C GLY A 692 -32.78 -13.73 -25.85
N ARG A 693 -33.74 -13.38 -26.71
CA ARG A 693 -33.49 -12.98 -28.11
C ARG A 693 -32.45 -11.87 -28.26
N ALA A 694 -32.61 -10.78 -27.49
CA ALA A 694 -31.68 -9.65 -27.51
C ALA A 694 -30.26 -10.02 -27.03
N GLY A 695 -30.15 -10.88 -25.99
CA GLY A 695 -28.86 -11.40 -25.51
C GLY A 695 -28.19 -12.30 -26.55
N THR A 696 -28.95 -13.16 -27.22
CA THR A 696 -28.46 -14.05 -28.29
C THR A 696 -27.88 -13.25 -29.45
N VAL A 697 -28.65 -12.29 -29.99
CA VAL A 697 -28.19 -11.45 -31.11
C VAL A 697 -27.00 -10.57 -30.68
N GLY A 698 -27.03 -10.02 -29.46
CA GLY A 698 -25.90 -9.24 -28.91
C GLY A 698 -24.61 -10.06 -28.79
N ALA A 699 -24.68 -11.29 -28.31
CA ALA A 699 -23.52 -12.19 -28.23
C ALA A 699 -23.02 -12.59 -29.62
N ALA A 700 -23.93 -12.88 -30.57
CA ALA A 700 -23.58 -13.20 -31.95
C ALA A 700 -22.85 -12.04 -32.63
N PHE A 701 -23.33 -10.80 -32.40
CA PHE A 701 -22.68 -9.59 -32.90
C PHE A 701 -21.27 -9.41 -32.34
N LEU A 702 -21.05 -9.61 -31.04
CA LEU A 702 -19.70 -9.55 -30.46
C LEU A 702 -18.74 -10.59 -31.07
N ARG A 703 -19.23 -11.80 -31.37
CA ARG A 703 -18.40 -12.83 -32.02
C ARG A 703 -18.07 -12.50 -33.47
N ARG A 704 -19.06 -12.04 -34.24
CA ARG A 704 -18.91 -11.78 -35.69
C ARG A 704 -18.23 -10.46 -36.00
N ALA A 705 -18.63 -9.38 -35.34
CA ALA A 705 -18.10 -8.04 -35.60
C ALA A 705 -16.77 -7.76 -34.89
N TYR A 706 -16.54 -8.36 -33.72
CA TYR A 706 -15.37 -8.07 -32.88
C TYR A 706 -14.44 -9.28 -32.66
N GLY A 707 -14.78 -10.47 -33.20
CA GLY A 707 -13.93 -11.65 -33.11
C GLY A 707 -13.81 -12.28 -31.72
N LEU A 708 -14.72 -11.98 -30.78
CA LEU A 708 -14.63 -12.46 -29.40
C LEU A 708 -14.84 -13.99 -29.29
N GLY A 709 -14.19 -14.60 -28.29
CA GLY A 709 -14.46 -15.98 -27.87
C GLY A 709 -15.90 -16.18 -27.39
N ALA A 710 -16.41 -17.43 -27.43
CA ALA A 710 -17.85 -17.66 -27.23
C ALA A 710 -18.24 -17.40 -25.77
N ASP A 711 -17.45 -17.94 -24.85
CA ASP A 711 -17.67 -17.72 -23.42
C ASP A 711 -17.38 -16.27 -23.01
N GLU A 712 -16.47 -15.58 -23.70
CA GLU A 712 -16.23 -14.15 -23.46
C GLU A 712 -17.43 -13.29 -23.92
N ALA A 713 -18.00 -13.57 -25.10
CA ALA A 713 -19.19 -12.87 -25.58
C ALA A 713 -20.40 -13.12 -24.66
N LEU A 714 -20.57 -14.36 -24.20
CA LEU A 714 -21.62 -14.73 -23.24
C LEU A 714 -21.42 -14.05 -21.87
N ASP A 715 -20.20 -14.02 -21.34
CA ASP A 715 -19.89 -13.34 -20.08
C ASP A 715 -20.16 -11.84 -20.16
N ARG A 716 -19.76 -11.18 -21.25
CA ARG A 716 -20.00 -9.74 -21.46
C ARG A 716 -21.48 -9.39 -21.54
N VAL A 717 -22.27 -10.18 -22.25
CA VAL A 717 -23.73 -10.01 -22.32
C VAL A 717 -24.36 -10.25 -20.95
N GLN A 718 -23.94 -11.30 -20.23
CA GLN A 718 -24.47 -11.62 -18.90
C GLN A 718 -24.14 -10.53 -17.88
N ARG A 719 -22.89 -10.08 -17.79
CA ARG A 719 -22.45 -9.03 -16.87
C ARG A 719 -23.16 -7.70 -17.15
N ALA A 720 -23.32 -7.34 -18.43
CA ALA A 720 -24.04 -6.15 -18.81
C ALA A 720 -25.54 -6.25 -18.45
N PHE A 721 -26.17 -7.41 -18.67
CA PHE A 721 -27.56 -7.66 -18.26
C PHE A 721 -27.76 -7.60 -16.74
N SER A 722 -26.83 -8.15 -15.96
CA SER A 722 -26.87 -8.15 -14.49
C SER A 722 -26.85 -6.75 -13.87
N THR A 723 -26.46 -5.71 -14.62
CA THR A 723 -26.52 -4.32 -14.15
C THR A 723 -27.96 -3.81 -13.96
N ARG A 724 -28.95 -4.44 -14.60
CA ARG A 724 -30.38 -4.07 -14.48
C ARG A 724 -31.00 -4.43 -13.13
N ARG A 725 -30.27 -5.18 -12.26
CA ARG A 725 -30.72 -5.68 -10.94
C ARG A 725 -31.98 -6.56 -10.99
N ASP A 726 -32.22 -7.20 -12.13
CA ASP A 726 -33.21 -8.28 -12.28
C ASP A 726 -32.63 -9.56 -11.64
N ASN A 727 -32.89 -9.76 -10.35
CA ASN A 727 -32.27 -10.84 -9.57
C ASN A 727 -32.60 -12.23 -10.14
N ILE A 728 -31.55 -13.00 -10.45
CA ILE A 728 -31.51 -14.44 -10.81
C ILE A 728 -31.79 -14.77 -12.30
N ALA A 729 -31.84 -13.79 -13.20
CA ALA A 729 -32.08 -14.05 -14.63
C ALA A 729 -30.78 -14.18 -15.48
N ARG A 730 -30.70 -15.25 -16.30
CA ARG A 730 -29.60 -15.55 -17.24
C ARG A 730 -29.85 -14.94 -18.62
N SER A 731 -28.81 -14.46 -19.29
CA SER A 731 -28.85 -13.87 -20.63
C SER A 731 -27.63 -14.33 -21.45
N PRO A 732 -27.80 -14.97 -22.63
CA PRO A 732 -29.06 -15.46 -23.21
C PRO A 732 -29.81 -16.46 -22.30
N GLU A 733 -31.10 -16.62 -22.54
CA GLU A 733 -32.05 -17.18 -21.58
C GLU A 733 -32.07 -18.71 -21.57
N THR A 734 -32.04 -19.36 -22.75
CA THR A 734 -32.13 -20.82 -22.87
C THR A 734 -30.75 -21.45 -23.09
N ASP A 735 -30.60 -22.73 -22.73
CA ASP A 735 -29.37 -23.48 -23.00
C ASP A 735 -29.11 -23.62 -24.51
N GLU A 736 -30.18 -23.77 -25.30
CA GLU A 736 -30.12 -23.82 -26.76
C GLU A 736 -29.53 -22.53 -27.34
N GLN A 737 -29.92 -21.36 -26.83
CA GLN A 737 -29.33 -20.07 -27.22
C GLN A 737 -27.84 -19.98 -26.90
N GLN A 738 -27.39 -20.47 -25.75
CA GLN A 738 -25.96 -20.43 -25.42
C GLN A 738 -25.15 -21.45 -26.21
N ALA A 739 -25.71 -22.65 -26.45
CA ALA A 739 -25.11 -23.66 -27.31
C ALA A 739 -24.96 -23.14 -28.74
N PHE A 740 -25.97 -22.43 -29.25
CA PHE A 740 -25.92 -21.75 -30.54
C PHE A 740 -24.76 -20.75 -30.63
N ILE A 741 -24.56 -19.90 -29.62
CA ILE A 741 -23.43 -18.95 -29.60
C ILE A 741 -22.07 -19.65 -29.54
N ARG A 742 -21.97 -20.78 -28.82
CA ARG A 742 -20.74 -21.58 -28.78
C ARG A 742 -20.45 -22.28 -30.11
N ALA A 743 -21.49 -22.69 -30.84
CA ALA A 743 -21.37 -23.31 -32.16
C ALA A 743 -21.09 -22.29 -33.28
N LEU A 744 -21.46 -21.02 -33.10
CA LEU A 744 -21.23 -19.95 -34.07
C LEU A 744 -19.73 -19.70 -34.23
N ALA A 745 -19.18 -19.77 -35.45
CA ALA A 745 -17.77 -19.47 -35.70
C ALA A 745 -17.42 -18.00 -35.42
N ALA A 746 -16.23 -17.74 -34.87
CA ALA A 746 -15.66 -16.39 -34.81
C ALA A 746 -15.19 -15.98 -36.22
N CYS A 747 -15.18 -14.68 -36.51
CA CYS A 747 -14.71 -14.17 -37.80
C CYS A 747 -13.25 -14.59 -38.04
N GLN A 748 -12.94 -15.25 -39.16
CA GLN A 748 -11.56 -15.42 -39.61
C GLN A 748 -11.16 -14.11 -40.28
N GLY A 749 -10.21 -13.39 -39.68
CA GLY A 749 -9.75 -12.12 -40.19
C GLY A 749 -9.24 -12.25 -41.63
N SER A 750 -9.82 -11.46 -42.53
CA SER A 750 -9.22 -11.02 -43.79
C SER A 750 -8.96 -9.53 -43.73
#